data_AF-A0A7W9MHV4-F1
#
_entry.id   AF-A0A7W9MHV4-F1
#
_cell.length_a   1.000
_cell.length_b   1.000
_cell.length_c   1.000
_cell.angle_alpha   90.00
_cell.angle_beta   90.00
_cell.angle_gamma   90.00
#
_symmetry.space_group_name_H-M   'P 1'
#
loop_
_entity.id
_entity.type
_entity.pdbx_description
1 polymer ?
#
loop_
_entity_poly.entity_id
_entity_poly.type
_entity_poly.pdbx_seq_one_letter_code
_entity_poly.pdbx_strand_id
1 'polypeptide(L)'
;MTDIFATERLRSAVLAAWKASPARFREDANAEEDFALGGYRDRLIVELAQNAADAALRAGVPGRLRLSLREGVLSAANTGAPLDAAGVEGVSTLRVSAKRDDVGAAGRFGVGFAAVVSVCDEPVIGSLGSGVVRWSRDQTVALVAAEPELAKELAERGGHVPLLRLPFPAGAVEIPAGFDTLVRLPLRDAAAVEAVRTMLRETSPALLLGLPALESIEIDVDGETRTVTAEGWKVVSASGRFAPEQVAELFADRPTEERARPYWLVRWAVPVTSGPGGDRRGEAAGDAPEGGEPRPLPSLVPPVVHAPTPSDEPLDLPALLIATFPMATDRRHVAPGPLADFVVERAADLYLELLSGLPRTPALLDLVPGLMGKGELDAAIRRAILRRLPDAPLLPALSPPAAVPSPRGDAGASPVLADPADIAASAGPDPAAAPLTGGEGFLVAGRRASVVAAPGELLERIAPMVPGLLPAGWPSRHPALNALGVRRVPLADVVDMLSGDAVEDRDPAWWRSLYEVLPGDDPEALGALPVPLADGRLVRGPRGTLLLTDGSALDPAVLGPLGLRVVHPEAAHPLLLRLGAGEATPRTVLEDPLTRSAVAQSLDNPDAEAIAQAVLALVDAAGLTAGEAPWLSELALRGADGELYPAGELLLADGALAGLLDPETHFGTATPELVERHGPRVLAAVGVLDGFAVVNDTDVMIDPDDCDHDLDREEEWLEAVLDLLPDAGVPPVAPEFSAVRDLEYVADWPAALALLSRPPLRSVLHPLRVLVAGEVVEVPSYTAWWLSTHPVLGGRRPTQLRLPTADPLLFGLYGDAPADVDEAALAMIGVRTTLADLLASHGGPDELLDLLGDPAVEVDRAQLRALWVALAGVDPARVAPPRAVRAVLGDEIVVVDAADGSPLPAPGSASGSDAGSRGGAGEPVVVEAPDLLPLVADRPLVLAPFDLAEALSELLDLPLAGEEAAGEVTSSGEVRQVPPAVRSLLPTAPATYVAHENLLVDGVPAAWRFFEGTVHAADTEGLARGLAWAAGQWGDRLAVAALLRDPAAVPLLLAEADLDSWTAST
;
A
#
# COMPACT_ATOMS: atom_id res chain seq x y z
N MET A 1 15.42 38.08 -85.03
CA MET A 1 15.10 38.38 -83.62
C MET A 1 16.28 39.15 -83.04
N THR A 2 16.04 40.27 -82.36
CA THR A 2 17.09 41.10 -81.74
C THR A 2 17.42 40.51 -80.36
N ASP A 3 18.68 40.15 -80.11
CA ASP A 3 19.14 39.59 -78.83
C ASP A 3 19.28 40.70 -77.78
N ILE A 4 18.16 41.08 -77.17
CA ILE A 4 18.06 42.13 -76.13
C ILE A 4 18.90 41.85 -74.87
N PHE A 5 19.18 40.58 -74.56
CA PHE A 5 19.87 40.15 -73.36
C PHE A 5 21.38 39.99 -73.59
N ALA A 6 21.83 40.20 -74.84
CA ALA A 6 23.21 39.95 -75.27
C ALA A 6 23.68 38.52 -74.92
N THR A 7 22.79 37.52 -75.07
CA THR A 7 23.08 36.11 -74.79
C THR A 7 24.30 35.60 -75.57
N GLU A 8 24.48 36.03 -76.82
CA GLU A 8 25.66 35.67 -77.63
C GLU A 8 26.97 36.14 -76.99
N ARG A 9 26.99 37.38 -76.48
CA ARG A 9 28.16 37.98 -75.81
C ARG A 9 28.50 37.21 -74.54
N LEU A 10 27.49 36.93 -73.72
CA LEU A 10 27.65 36.18 -72.47
C LEU A 10 28.20 34.77 -72.75
N ARG A 11 27.56 34.05 -73.68
CA ARG A 11 27.96 32.69 -74.05
C ARG A 11 29.39 32.64 -74.61
N SER A 12 29.73 33.56 -75.51
CA SER A 12 31.09 33.65 -76.09
C SER A 12 32.15 33.95 -75.02
N ALA A 13 31.86 34.84 -74.08
CA ALA A 13 32.79 35.19 -72.99
C ALA A 13 33.06 34.00 -72.05
N VAL A 14 32.01 33.26 -71.69
CA VAL A 14 32.14 32.07 -70.83
C VAL A 14 32.90 30.96 -71.54
N LEU A 15 32.56 30.64 -72.80
CA LEU A 15 33.26 29.62 -73.58
C LEU A 15 34.74 29.96 -73.77
N ALA A 16 35.07 31.24 -74.05
CA ALA A 16 36.45 31.69 -74.16
C ALA A 16 37.22 31.52 -72.83
N ALA A 17 36.57 31.80 -71.70
CA ALA A 17 37.17 31.63 -70.37
C ALA A 17 37.43 30.15 -70.04
N TRP A 18 36.47 29.27 -70.35
CA TRP A 18 36.64 27.82 -70.20
C TRP A 18 37.74 27.28 -71.11
N LYS A 19 37.78 27.70 -72.38
CA LYS A 19 38.83 27.31 -73.32
C LYS A 19 40.22 27.72 -72.85
N ALA A 20 40.35 28.93 -72.30
CA ALA A 20 41.61 29.42 -71.74
C ALA A 20 42.04 28.67 -70.46
N SER A 21 41.08 28.14 -69.69
CA SER A 21 41.34 27.34 -68.49
C SER A 21 40.25 26.29 -68.26
N PRO A 22 40.48 25.02 -68.69
CA PRO A 22 39.53 23.93 -68.45
C PRO A 22 39.22 23.69 -66.97
N ALA A 23 40.12 24.09 -66.07
CA ALA A 23 39.87 24.07 -64.62
C ALA A 23 38.68 24.97 -64.22
N ARG A 24 38.46 26.10 -64.90
CA ARG A 24 37.30 26.97 -64.64
C ARG A 24 35.98 26.32 -65.07
N PHE A 25 35.98 25.60 -66.18
CA PHE A 25 34.82 24.80 -66.59
C PHE A 25 34.48 23.75 -65.51
N ARG A 26 35.50 23.08 -64.96
CA ARG A 26 35.33 22.13 -63.85
C ARG A 26 34.82 22.81 -62.58
N GLU A 27 35.34 23.98 -62.23
CA GLU A 27 34.88 24.77 -61.07
C GLU A 27 33.41 25.18 -61.21
N ASP A 28 33.01 25.70 -62.37
CA ASP A 28 31.62 26.09 -62.64
C ASP A 28 30.68 24.88 -62.63
N ALA A 29 31.12 23.75 -63.21
CA ALA A 29 30.36 22.50 -63.21
C ALA A 29 30.20 21.93 -61.79
N ASN A 30 31.28 21.86 -61.01
CA ASN A 30 31.24 21.40 -59.62
C ASN A 30 30.38 22.31 -58.76
N ALA A 31 30.52 23.64 -58.88
CA ALA A 31 29.74 24.57 -58.08
C ALA A 31 28.24 24.42 -58.35
N GLU A 32 27.83 24.28 -59.62
CA GLU A 32 26.42 24.08 -59.96
C GLU A 32 25.90 22.68 -59.59
N GLU A 33 26.73 21.66 -59.70
CA GLU A 33 26.43 20.30 -59.24
C GLU A 33 26.30 20.21 -57.72
N ASP A 34 27.15 20.90 -56.95
CA ASP A 34 27.04 21.04 -55.50
C ASP A 34 25.74 21.76 -55.10
N PHE A 35 25.28 22.75 -55.89
CA PHE A 35 23.96 23.37 -55.68
C PHE A 35 22.82 22.42 -56.05
N ALA A 36 22.94 21.62 -57.11
CA ALA A 36 21.90 20.70 -57.56
C ALA A 36 21.78 19.43 -56.68
N LEU A 37 22.89 18.91 -56.18
CA LEU A 37 22.99 17.71 -55.32
C LEU A 37 22.95 18.04 -53.82
N GLY A 38 23.27 19.28 -53.44
CA GLY A 38 23.29 19.74 -52.05
C GLY A 38 21.91 20.17 -51.52
N GLY A 39 21.91 20.90 -50.40
CA GLY A 39 20.71 21.24 -49.62
C GLY A 39 19.65 22.12 -50.29
N TYR A 40 19.78 22.45 -51.59
CA TYR A 40 18.85 23.28 -52.35
C TYR A 40 17.82 22.50 -53.18
N ARG A 41 17.94 21.17 -53.27
CA ARG A 41 16.99 20.31 -53.99
C ARG A 41 15.54 20.50 -53.54
N ASP A 42 15.32 20.73 -52.24
CA ASP A 42 13.98 20.87 -51.64
C ASP A 42 13.51 22.33 -51.51
N ARG A 43 14.25 23.30 -52.08
CA ARG A 43 14.02 24.73 -51.88
C ARG A 43 13.49 25.46 -53.12
N LEU A 44 13.24 24.76 -54.22
CA LEU A 44 12.80 25.34 -55.49
C LEU A 44 11.62 26.32 -55.33
N ILE A 45 10.55 25.90 -54.67
CA ILE A 45 9.33 26.72 -54.53
C ILE A 45 9.59 27.96 -53.67
N VAL A 46 10.39 27.82 -52.62
CA VAL A 46 10.79 28.90 -51.72
C VAL A 46 11.62 29.94 -52.46
N GLU A 47 12.60 29.52 -53.27
CA GLU A 47 13.45 30.42 -54.06
C GLU A 47 12.64 31.14 -55.15
N LEU A 48 11.69 30.44 -55.80
CA LEU A 48 10.76 31.08 -56.74
C LEU A 48 9.87 32.12 -56.05
N ALA A 49 9.40 31.85 -54.84
CA ALA A 49 8.62 32.78 -54.04
C ALA A 49 9.45 33.99 -53.57
N GLN A 50 10.70 33.79 -53.16
CA GLN A 50 11.62 34.89 -52.83
C GLN A 50 11.87 35.78 -54.04
N ASN A 51 12.14 35.19 -55.22
CA ASN A 51 12.30 35.97 -56.45
C ASN A 51 11.05 36.78 -56.80
N ALA A 52 9.86 36.21 -56.59
CA ALA A 52 8.59 36.90 -56.77
C ALA A 52 8.40 38.04 -55.77
N ALA A 53 8.70 37.81 -54.48
CA ALA A 53 8.64 38.81 -53.41
C ALA A 53 9.59 39.99 -53.71
N ASP A 54 10.82 39.68 -54.09
CA ASP A 54 11.83 40.69 -54.44
C ASP A 54 11.43 41.49 -55.69
N ALA A 55 10.83 40.84 -56.70
CA ALA A 55 10.33 41.52 -57.89
C ALA A 55 9.17 42.47 -57.57
N ALA A 56 8.26 42.05 -56.69
CA ALA A 56 7.15 42.86 -56.20
C ALA A 56 7.64 44.07 -55.39
N LEU A 57 8.60 43.84 -54.47
CA LEU A 57 9.27 44.91 -53.70
C LEU A 57 9.93 45.94 -54.60
N ARG A 58 10.70 45.51 -55.60
CA ARG A 58 11.35 46.43 -56.57
C ARG A 58 10.36 47.25 -57.37
N ALA A 59 9.20 46.69 -57.68
CA ALA A 59 8.13 47.37 -58.42
C ALA A 59 7.20 48.20 -57.50
N GLY A 60 7.29 48.04 -56.18
CA GLY A 60 6.39 48.71 -55.22
C GLY A 60 4.93 48.26 -55.36
N VAL A 61 4.68 47.03 -55.83
CA VAL A 61 3.34 46.47 -56.02
C VAL A 61 3.12 45.27 -55.11
N PRO A 62 1.85 44.91 -54.82
CA PRO A 62 1.57 43.67 -54.13
C PRO A 62 2.04 42.43 -54.91
N GLY A 63 2.79 41.56 -54.24
CA GLY A 63 3.33 40.35 -54.84
C GLY A 63 2.28 39.25 -54.92
N ARG A 64 2.07 38.71 -56.12
CA ARG A 64 1.27 37.51 -56.37
C ARG A 64 2.12 36.51 -57.13
N LEU A 65 2.08 35.25 -56.69
CA LEU A 65 2.77 34.15 -57.32
C LEU A 65 1.76 33.06 -57.69
N ARG A 66 1.80 32.60 -58.94
CA ARG A 66 1.07 31.41 -59.39
C ARG A 66 2.05 30.32 -59.78
N LEU A 67 1.93 29.17 -59.12
CA LEU A 67 2.70 27.96 -59.37
C LEU A 67 1.78 26.93 -60.02
N SER A 68 2.07 26.49 -61.24
CA SER A 68 1.27 25.48 -61.94
C SER A 68 2.13 24.30 -62.39
N LEU A 69 1.71 23.08 -62.05
CA LEU A 69 2.32 21.83 -62.53
C LEU A 69 1.33 21.11 -63.45
N ARG A 70 1.66 21.02 -64.75
CA ARG A 70 0.82 20.35 -65.78
C ARG A 70 1.71 19.64 -66.79
N GLU A 71 1.35 18.40 -67.15
CA GLU A 71 2.03 17.61 -68.18
C GLU A 71 3.56 17.53 -68.00
N GLY A 72 4.04 17.47 -66.75
CA GLY A 72 5.47 17.43 -66.43
C GLY A 72 6.19 18.78 -66.56
N VAL A 73 5.48 19.91 -66.63
CA VAL A 73 6.05 21.26 -66.70
C VAL A 73 5.61 22.07 -65.48
N LEU A 74 6.58 22.59 -64.71
CA LEU A 74 6.32 23.58 -63.67
C LEU A 74 6.39 25.00 -64.25
N SER A 75 5.37 25.81 -64.01
CA SER A 75 5.28 27.20 -64.42
C SER A 75 5.13 28.08 -63.18
N ALA A 76 6.02 29.05 -62.99
CA ALA A 76 5.96 30.03 -61.92
C ALA A 76 5.76 31.43 -62.51
N ALA A 77 4.56 31.97 -62.39
CA ALA A 77 4.19 33.31 -62.86
C ALA A 77 4.12 34.28 -61.68
N ASN A 78 4.79 35.43 -61.75
CA ASN A 78 4.78 36.41 -60.67
C ASN A 78 4.52 37.84 -61.15
N THR A 79 3.96 38.66 -60.26
CA THR A 79 3.88 40.11 -60.45
C THR A 79 5.21 40.78 -60.05
N GLY A 80 5.49 41.96 -60.62
CA GLY A 80 6.63 42.79 -60.24
C GLY A 80 7.53 43.19 -61.40
N ALA A 81 8.75 43.65 -61.08
CA ALA A 81 9.68 44.19 -62.07
C ALA A 81 10.09 43.12 -63.12
N PRO A 82 10.10 43.45 -64.44
CA PRO A 82 10.44 42.50 -65.50
C PRO A 82 11.93 42.13 -65.50
N LEU A 83 12.27 40.97 -66.08
CA LEU A 83 13.66 40.54 -66.25
C LEU A 83 14.42 41.47 -67.20
N ASP A 84 15.61 41.92 -66.80
CA ASP A 84 16.51 42.75 -67.61
C ASP A 84 17.82 42.02 -67.95
N ALA A 85 18.68 42.66 -68.77
CA ALA A 85 19.96 42.08 -69.17
C ALA A 85 20.91 41.82 -67.98
N ALA A 86 20.87 42.67 -66.94
CA ALA A 86 21.65 42.48 -65.72
C ALA A 86 21.16 41.27 -64.92
N GLY A 87 19.84 41.02 -64.91
CA GLY A 87 19.22 39.82 -64.33
C GLY A 87 19.66 38.55 -65.05
N VAL A 88 19.68 38.54 -66.40
CA VAL A 88 20.18 37.38 -67.18
C VAL A 88 21.67 37.12 -66.93
N GLU A 89 22.49 38.18 -66.87
CA GLU A 89 23.91 38.07 -66.52
C GLU A 89 24.11 37.56 -65.09
N GLY A 90 23.28 38.01 -64.14
CA GLY A 90 23.26 37.52 -62.76
C GLY A 90 22.89 36.05 -62.66
N VAL A 91 21.86 35.58 -63.38
CA VAL A 91 21.51 34.15 -63.45
C VAL A 91 22.62 33.33 -64.11
N SER A 92 23.31 33.91 -65.10
CA SER A 92 24.33 33.20 -65.89
C SER A 92 25.72 33.18 -65.27
N THR A 93 25.96 33.90 -64.16
CA THR A 93 27.28 33.95 -63.49
C THR A 93 27.19 33.48 -62.03
N LEU A 94 28.04 32.54 -61.64
CA LEU A 94 28.15 32.13 -60.23
C LEU A 94 29.04 33.14 -59.51
N ARG A 95 28.48 33.80 -58.49
CA ARG A 95 29.17 34.64 -57.50
C ARG A 95 29.49 36.09 -57.88
N VAL A 96 29.00 36.64 -59.00
CA VAL A 96 29.11 38.09 -59.27
C VAL A 96 27.74 38.75 -59.15
N SER A 97 27.40 39.21 -57.94
CA SER A 97 26.23 40.08 -57.75
C SER A 97 26.60 41.52 -58.12
N ALA A 98 26.08 42.02 -59.24
CA ALA A 98 26.07 43.45 -59.53
C ALA A 98 24.90 44.10 -58.77
N LYS A 99 25.19 44.65 -57.57
CA LYS A 99 24.55 45.83 -56.91
C LYS A 99 24.78 45.78 -55.40
N ARG A 100 25.19 46.92 -54.81
CA ARG A 100 25.60 47.07 -53.41
C ARG A 100 24.57 47.79 -52.51
N ASP A 101 23.46 48.31 -53.02
CA ASP A 101 22.71 49.35 -52.27
C ASP A 101 21.16 49.25 -52.26
N ASP A 102 20.54 48.07 -52.20
CA ASP A 102 19.07 47.98 -51.94
C ASP A 102 18.75 47.26 -50.62
N VAL A 103 18.11 47.99 -49.70
CA VAL A 103 17.63 47.51 -48.41
C VAL A 103 16.26 46.87 -48.60
N GLY A 104 16.15 45.56 -48.37
CA GLY A 104 14.89 44.82 -48.41
C GLY A 104 14.81 43.71 -49.46
N ALA A 105 15.76 43.63 -50.40
CA ALA A 105 15.86 42.50 -51.34
C ALA A 105 16.62 41.33 -50.69
N ALA A 106 15.94 40.21 -50.47
CA ALA A 106 16.49 39.02 -49.84
C ALA A 106 17.10 38.07 -50.88
N GLY A 107 18.11 38.50 -51.64
CA GLY A 107 18.74 37.62 -52.63
C GLY A 107 20.08 38.09 -53.18
N ARG A 108 21.03 37.17 -53.29
CA ARG A 108 22.14 37.26 -54.26
C ARG A 108 21.53 36.90 -55.62
N PHE A 109 21.37 37.84 -56.54
CA PHE A 109 20.91 37.51 -57.88
C PHE A 109 21.80 36.43 -58.49
N GLY A 110 21.19 35.31 -58.89
CA GLY A 110 21.86 34.19 -59.55
C GLY A 110 22.10 32.93 -58.71
N VAL A 111 22.15 33.02 -57.38
CA VAL A 111 22.43 31.82 -56.54
C VAL A 111 21.15 31.04 -56.20
N GLY A 112 20.04 31.73 -55.91
CA GLY A 112 18.75 31.09 -55.59
C GLY A 112 18.08 30.42 -56.79
N PHE A 113 18.23 31.00 -57.99
CA PHE A 113 17.71 30.40 -59.22
C PHE A 113 18.43 29.10 -59.61
N ALA A 114 19.63 28.82 -59.09
CA ALA A 114 20.33 27.55 -59.34
C ALA A 114 19.56 26.32 -58.82
N ALA A 115 18.60 26.50 -57.90
CA ALA A 115 17.72 25.42 -57.44
C ALA A 115 16.95 24.75 -58.59
N VAL A 116 16.67 25.46 -59.70
CA VAL A 116 15.98 24.89 -60.87
C VAL A 116 16.77 23.76 -61.54
N VAL A 117 18.10 23.78 -61.43
CA VAL A 117 19.01 22.79 -62.06
C VAL A 117 18.80 21.39 -61.49
N SER A 118 18.28 21.30 -60.25
CA SER A 118 17.97 20.02 -59.62
C SER A 118 16.84 19.26 -60.32
N VAL A 119 15.93 19.97 -61.01
CA VAL A 119 14.69 19.40 -61.58
C VAL A 119 14.52 19.60 -63.09
N CYS A 120 15.29 20.49 -63.72
CA CYS A 120 15.06 20.94 -65.10
C CYS A 120 16.38 21.06 -65.88
N ASP A 121 16.41 20.54 -67.11
CA ASP A 121 17.57 20.65 -68.03
C ASP A 121 17.41 21.74 -69.09
N GLU A 122 16.21 22.30 -69.25
CA GLU A 122 15.91 23.35 -70.23
C GLU A 122 15.04 24.50 -69.67
N PRO A 123 15.52 25.24 -68.66
CA PRO A 123 14.73 26.29 -68.03
C PRO A 123 14.53 27.48 -68.99
N VAL A 124 13.33 28.06 -68.97
CA VAL A 124 12.94 29.21 -69.80
C VAL A 124 12.40 30.32 -68.91
N ILE A 125 12.81 31.57 -69.14
CA ILE A 125 12.24 32.75 -68.48
C ILE A 125 11.73 33.71 -69.55
N GLY A 126 10.46 34.07 -69.43
CA GLY A 126 9.81 35.11 -70.23
C GLY A 126 9.32 36.24 -69.34
N SER A 127 9.51 37.49 -69.75
CA SER A 127 8.93 38.65 -69.06
C SER A 127 8.29 39.61 -70.06
N LEU A 128 7.16 40.19 -69.69
CA LEU A 128 6.45 41.18 -70.51
C LEU A 128 7.37 42.37 -70.80
N GLY A 129 7.41 42.81 -72.06
CA GLY A 129 8.16 44.01 -72.49
C GLY A 129 9.68 43.85 -72.59
N SER A 130 10.27 42.81 -71.99
CA SER A 130 11.69 42.48 -72.14
C SER A 130 11.88 41.47 -73.26
N GLY A 131 11.67 40.17 -73.02
CA GLY A 131 11.77 39.10 -74.02
C GLY A 131 11.94 37.73 -73.35
N VAL A 132 12.42 36.72 -74.08
CA VAL A 132 12.55 35.34 -73.58
C VAL A 132 13.98 34.82 -73.71
N VAL A 133 14.48 34.24 -72.62
CA VAL A 133 15.79 33.57 -72.54
C VAL A 133 15.60 32.13 -72.10
N ARG A 134 16.45 31.22 -72.59
CA ARG A 134 16.47 29.82 -72.16
C ARG A 134 17.90 29.31 -71.97
N TRP A 135 18.02 28.24 -71.21
CA TRP A 135 19.23 27.42 -71.12
C TRP A 135 18.92 26.01 -71.61
N SER A 136 19.91 25.28 -72.09
CA SER A 136 19.74 23.90 -72.55
C SER A 136 21.01 23.10 -72.28
N ARG A 137 20.87 22.00 -71.52
CA ARG A 137 21.98 21.10 -71.23
C ARG A 137 22.59 20.54 -72.51
N ASP A 138 21.76 20.06 -73.43
CA ASP A 138 22.20 19.43 -74.68
C ASP A 138 22.97 20.41 -75.57
N GLN A 139 22.51 21.66 -75.67
CA GLN A 139 23.23 22.68 -76.44
C GLN A 139 24.55 23.08 -75.78
N THR A 140 24.59 23.13 -74.45
CA THR A 140 25.85 23.36 -73.72
C THR A 140 26.82 22.20 -73.95
N VAL A 141 26.37 20.95 -73.87
CA VAL A 141 27.19 19.75 -74.17
C VAL A 141 27.72 19.82 -75.60
N ALA A 142 26.88 20.15 -76.58
CA ALA A 142 27.29 20.25 -77.98
C ALA A 142 28.36 21.33 -78.21
N LEU A 143 28.22 22.50 -77.57
CA LEU A 143 29.19 23.59 -77.66
C LEU A 143 30.51 23.24 -76.97
N VAL A 144 30.48 22.60 -75.80
CA VAL A 144 31.67 22.19 -75.07
C VAL A 144 32.40 21.04 -75.79
N ALA A 145 31.66 20.07 -76.36
CA ALA A 145 32.24 18.96 -77.12
C ALA A 145 32.89 19.40 -78.44
N ALA A 146 32.42 20.50 -79.04
CA ALA A 146 32.99 21.08 -80.25
C ALA A 146 34.35 21.77 -80.01
N GLU A 147 34.70 22.08 -78.75
CA GLU A 147 35.97 22.70 -78.37
C GLU A 147 37.00 21.62 -77.94
N PRO A 148 38.08 21.38 -78.71
CA PRO A 148 39.05 20.32 -78.43
C PRO A 148 39.68 20.40 -77.04
N GLU A 149 39.91 21.62 -76.53
CA GLU A 149 40.52 21.88 -75.24
C GLU A 149 39.62 21.47 -74.05
N LEU A 150 38.29 21.40 -74.26
CA LEU A 150 37.30 21.06 -73.24
C LEU A 150 36.76 19.63 -73.39
N ALA A 151 36.83 19.03 -74.58
CA ALA A 151 36.29 17.71 -74.86
C ALA A 151 36.83 16.60 -73.92
N LYS A 152 38.11 16.69 -73.53
CA LYS A 152 38.71 15.75 -72.56
C LYS A 152 38.07 15.88 -71.18
N GLU A 153 37.92 17.10 -70.68
CA GLU A 153 37.33 17.37 -69.36
C GLU A 153 35.85 16.97 -69.33
N LEU A 154 35.11 17.23 -70.42
CA LEU A 154 33.73 16.81 -70.57
C LEU A 154 33.57 15.28 -70.49
N ALA A 155 34.47 14.53 -71.12
CA ALA A 155 34.46 13.06 -71.07
C ALA A 155 34.82 12.51 -69.67
N GLU A 156 35.83 13.09 -69.02
CA GLU A 156 36.21 12.73 -67.64
C GLU A 156 35.09 12.99 -66.63
N ARG A 157 34.22 13.98 -66.90
CA ARG A 157 33.03 14.30 -66.12
C ARG A 157 31.77 13.55 -66.56
N GLY A 158 31.89 12.50 -67.40
CA GLY A 158 30.73 11.71 -67.84
C GLY A 158 29.67 12.51 -68.61
N GLY A 159 30.04 13.62 -69.24
CA GLY A 159 29.12 14.49 -69.99
C GLY A 159 28.43 15.59 -69.18
N HIS A 160 28.71 15.72 -67.87
CA HIS A 160 28.11 16.75 -67.03
C HIS A 160 28.66 18.16 -67.33
N VAL A 161 27.76 19.10 -67.59
CA VAL A 161 28.03 20.53 -67.87
C VAL A 161 27.25 21.44 -66.92
N PRO A 162 27.72 22.68 -66.65
CA PRO A 162 26.95 23.67 -65.92
C PRO A 162 25.87 24.27 -66.84
N LEU A 163 24.60 24.03 -66.50
CA LEU A 163 23.42 24.37 -67.27
C LEU A 163 23.22 25.89 -67.38
N LEU A 164 23.36 26.63 -66.29
CA LEU A 164 22.95 28.04 -66.25
C LEU A 164 23.99 29.02 -66.84
N ARG A 165 25.17 28.55 -67.27
CA ARG A 165 26.26 29.45 -67.68
C ARG A 165 26.12 29.99 -69.10
N LEU A 166 25.47 29.23 -69.99
CA LEU A 166 25.33 29.57 -71.40
C LEU A 166 23.86 29.89 -71.75
N PRO A 167 23.45 31.18 -71.78
CA PRO A 167 22.10 31.55 -72.18
C PRO A 167 21.92 31.49 -73.71
N PHE A 168 20.70 31.21 -74.14
CA PHE A 168 20.28 31.17 -75.54
C PHE A 168 19.00 32.00 -75.76
N PRO A 169 18.82 32.58 -76.97
CA PRO A 169 17.54 33.18 -77.33
C PRO A 169 16.46 32.08 -77.43
N ALA A 170 15.25 32.44 -77.03
CA ALA A 170 14.07 31.56 -77.07
C ALA A 170 12.91 32.21 -77.83
N GLY A 171 11.98 31.38 -78.32
CA GLY A 171 10.72 31.86 -78.90
C GLY A 171 9.81 32.51 -77.84
N ALA A 172 8.76 33.20 -78.29
CA ALA A 172 7.79 33.81 -77.39
C ALA A 172 7.15 32.75 -76.48
N VAL A 173 6.92 33.11 -75.22
CA VAL A 173 6.20 32.30 -74.22
C VAL A 173 4.98 33.08 -73.78
N GLU A 174 3.85 32.40 -73.65
CA GLU A 174 2.60 32.99 -73.17
C GLU A 174 2.66 33.17 -71.64
N ILE A 175 2.52 34.41 -71.18
CA ILE A 175 2.48 34.76 -69.75
C ILE A 175 1.01 34.86 -69.32
N PRO A 176 0.57 34.16 -68.26
CA PRO A 176 -0.81 34.23 -67.78
C PRO A 176 -1.24 35.67 -67.48
N ALA A 177 -2.50 35.99 -67.81
CA ALA A 177 -3.06 37.32 -67.56
C ALA A 177 -2.93 37.73 -66.08
N GLY A 178 -2.46 38.95 -65.82
CA GLY A 178 -2.29 39.49 -64.47
C GLY A 178 -0.92 39.23 -63.83
N PHE A 179 0.02 38.62 -64.56
CA PHE A 179 1.42 38.38 -64.16
C PHE A 179 2.41 39.01 -65.15
N ASP A 180 3.62 39.32 -64.68
CA ASP A 180 4.63 40.08 -65.42
C ASP A 180 5.79 39.21 -65.92
N THR A 181 6.15 38.18 -65.16
CA THR A 181 7.24 37.23 -65.46
C THR A 181 6.76 35.80 -65.31
N LEU A 182 7.23 34.91 -66.20
CA LEU A 182 7.00 33.48 -66.18
C LEU A 182 8.33 32.72 -66.25
N VAL A 183 8.57 31.88 -65.25
CA VAL A 183 9.61 30.84 -65.27
C VAL A 183 8.94 29.52 -65.65
N ARG A 184 9.34 28.93 -66.77
CA ARG A 184 8.84 27.65 -67.27
C ARG A 184 9.93 26.59 -67.20
N LEU A 185 9.66 25.51 -66.49
CA LEU A 185 10.60 24.44 -66.15
C LEU A 185 10.03 23.09 -66.62
N PRO A 186 10.39 22.60 -67.81
CA PRO A 186 10.17 21.20 -68.20
C PRO A 186 10.94 20.28 -67.23
N LEU A 187 10.22 19.45 -66.49
CA LEU A 187 10.84 18.61 -65.47
C LEU A 187 11.52 17.41 -66.12
N ARG A 188 12.78 17.15 -65.73
CA ARG A 188 13.68 16.21 -66.41
C ARG A 188 13.17 14.77 -66.44
N ASP A 189 12.56 14.32 -65.35
CA ASP A 189 12.16 12.94 -65.13
C ASP A 189 11.01 12.83 -64.13
N ALA A 190 10.43 11.63 -63.98
CA ALA A 190 9.32 11.38 -63.07
C ALA A 190 9.66 11.67 -61.59
N ALA A 191 10.94 11.53 -61.19
CA ALA A 191 11.35 11.83 -59.82
C ALA A 191 11.35 13.35 -59.56
N ALA A 192 11.74 14.16 -60.55
CA ALA A 192 11.62 15.62 -60.49
C ALA A 192 10.16 16.07 -60.41
N VAL A 193 9.25 15.42 -61.16
CA VAL A 193 7.80 15.69 -61.09
C VAL A 193 7.26 15.45 -59.69
N GLU A 194 7.56 14.30 -59.08
CA GLU A 194 7.07 13.96 -57.75
C GLU A 194 7.68 14.82 -56.64
N ALA A 195 8.96 15.21 -56.77
CA ALA A 195 9.60 16.15 -55.85
C ALA A 195 8.90 17.52 -55.87
N VAL A 196 8.65 18.08 -57.06
CA VAL A 196 7.94 19.36 -57.21
C VAL A 196 6.50 19.26 -56.70
N ARG A 197 5.78 18.17 -57.03
CA ARG A 197 4.42 17.92 -56.54
C ARG A 197 4.37 17.94 -55.01
N THR A 198 5.40 17.41 -54.35
CA THR A 198 5.52 17.40 -52.89
C THR A 198 5.75 18.81 -52.34
N MET A 199 6.71 19.57 -52.87
CA MET A 199 6.96 20.95 -52.44
C MET A 199 5.73 21.86 -52.64
N LEU A 200 4.97 21.66 -53.74
CA LEU A 200 3.73 22.38 -53.98
C LEU A 200 2.63 22.03 -52.97
N ARG A 201 2.54 20.78 -52.50
CA ARG A 201 1.60 20.39 -51.42
C ARG A 201 2.00 20.98 -50.07
N GLU A 202 3.31 21.06 -49.79
CA GLU A 202 3.87 21.53 -48.52
C GLU A 202 3.89 23.05 -48.36
N THR A 203 3.65 23.80 -49.43
CA THR A 203 3.61 25.27 -49.37
C THR A 203 2.50 25.74 -48.42
N SER A 204 2.87 26.53 -47.41
CA SER A 204 2.01 26.90 -46.28
C SER A 204 2.02 28.41 -45.99
N PRO A 205 1.07 28.92 -45.17
CA PRO A 205 1.03 30.33 -44.78
C PRO A 205 2.32 30.87 -44.15
N ALA A 206 3.15 29.98 -43.56
CA ALA A 206 4.43 30.35 -42.98
C ALA A 206 5.37 31.02 -44.02
N LEU A 207 5.29 30.63 -45.29
CA LEU A 207 6.07 31.26 -46.37
C LEU A 207 5.64 32.72 -46.60
N LEU A 208 4.34 33.01 -46.56
CA LEU A 208 3.81 34.39 -46.68
C LEU A 208 4.11 35.22 -45.44
N LEU A 209 4.00 34.64 -44.24
CA LEU A 209 4.37 35.30 -42.99
C LEU A 209 5.87 35.65 -42.95
N GLY A 210 6.72 34.87 -43.62
CA GLY A 210 8.15 35.13 -43.81
C GLY A 210 8.47 36.08 -44.96
N LEU A 211 7.61 36.18 -45.98
CA LEU A 211 7.75 37.03 -47.16
C LEU A 211 6.56 38.01 -47.24
N PRO A 212 6.51 39.04 -46.37
CA PRO A 212 5.33 39.93 -46.27
C PRO A 212 5.05 40.76 -47.52
N ALA A 213 5.96 40.77 -48.51
CA ALA A 213 5.73 41.40 -49.80
C ALA A 213 4.82 40.58 -50.74
N LEU A 214 4.62 39.29 -50.47
CA LEU A 214 3.66 38.46 -51.16
C LEU A 214 2.33 38.49 -50.41
N GLU A 215 1.24 38.76 -51.12
CA GLU A 215 -0.12 38.69 -50.55
C GLU A 215 -0.71 37.29 -50.67
N SER A 216 -0.42 36.59 -51.77
CA SER A 216 -1.00 35.28 -52.05
C SER A 216 -0.11 34.42 -52.95
N ILE A 217 -0.21 33.11 -52.75
CA ILE A 217 0.37 32.08 -53.63
C ILE A 217 -0.77 31.20 -54.13
N GLU A 218 -1.03 31.24 -55.44
CA GLU A 218 -1.96 30.34 -56.12
C GLU A 218 -1.20 29.10 -56.60
N ILE A 219 -1.67 27.91 -56.22
CA ILE A 219 -1.06 26.64 -56.58
C ILE A 219 -2.08 25.83 -57.38
N ASP A 220 -1.68 25.42 -58.58
CA ASP A 220 -2.51 24.72 -59.57
C ASP A 220 -1.82 23.43 -60.02
N VAL A 221 -2.21 22.29 -59.45
CA VAL A 221 -1.62 20.98 -59.77
C VAL A 221 -2.62 20.17 -60.57
N ASP A 222 -2.33 19.93 -61.85
CA ASP A 222 -3.18 19.16 -62.76
C ASP A 222 -4.66 19.63 -62.80
N GLY A 223 -4.92 20.92 -62.56
CA GLY A 223 -6.26 21.52 -62.52
C GLY A 223 -6.88 21.67 -61.14
N GLU A 224 -6.28 21.11 -60.10
CA GLU A 224 -6.67 21.34 -58.71
C GLU A 224 -6.00 22.61 -58.19
N THR A 225 -6.81 23.63 -57.89
CA THR A 225 -6.33 24.95 -57.45
C THR A 225 -6.54 25.18 -55.96
N ARG A 226 -5.50 25.65 -55.26
CA ARG A 226 -5.59 26.18 -53.89
C ARG A 226 -4.85 27.51 -53.75
N THR A 227 -5.35 28.38 -52.89
CA THR A 227 -4.70 29.67 -52.57
C THR A 227 -4.18 29.65 -51.15
N VAL A 228 -2.92 30.05 -50.97
CA VAL A 228 -2.30 30.26 -49.66
C VAL A 228 -2.38 31.75 -49.32
N THR A 229 -2.85 32.09 -48.13
CA THR A 229 -2.90 33.46 -47.56
C THR A 229 -2.38 33.46 -46.11
N ALA A 230 -2.13 34.65 -45.55
CA ALA A 230 -1.69 34.83 -44.16
C ALA A 230 -2.84 35.17 -43.18
N GLU A 231 -4.10 35.02 -43.60
CA GLU A 231 -5.27 35.33 -42.77
C GLU A 231 -5.47 34.34 -41.60
N GLY A 232 -6.08 34.79 -40.50
CA GLY A 232 -6.39 33.93 -39.35
C GLY A 232 -5.24 33.71 -38.35
N TRP A 233 -4.23 34.59 -38.35
CA TRP A 233 -3.09 34.54 -37.44
C TRP A 233 -3.01 35.79 -36.57
N LYS A 234 -2.78 35.64 -35.26
CA LYS A 234 -2.31 36.73 -34.39
C LYS A 234 -0.80 36.79 -34.51
N VAL A 235 -0.29 37.93 -34.97
CA VAL A 235 1.13 38.14 -35.26
C VAL A 235 1.65 39.28 -34.38
N VAL A 236 2.81 39.07 -33.78
CA VAL A 236 3.61 40.12 -33.15
C VAL A 236 4.99 40.13 -33.81
N SER A 237 5.55 41.31 -34.08
CA SER A 237 6.85 41.42 -34.73
C SER A 237 7.64 42.61 -34.22
N ALA A 238 8.95 42.40 -34.05
CA ALA A 238 9.91 43.44 -33.73
C ALA A 238 11.10 43.34 -34.70
N SER A 239 11.62 44.49 -35.13
CA SER A 239 12.80 44.57 -35.99
C SER A 239 13.64 45.77 -35.63
N GLY A 240 14.94 45.71 -35.91
CA GLY A 240 15.85 46.82 -35.65
C GLY A 240 17.13 46.75 -36.46
N ARG A 241 17.89 47.84 -36.43
CA ARG A 241 19.24 47.91 -37.00
C ARG A 241 20.26 47.91 -35.87
N PHE A 242 21.32 47.12 -35.98
CA PHE A 242 22.41 47.13 -35.02
C PHE A 242 23.26 48.39 -35.18
N ALA A 243 23.61 49.02 -34.07
CA ALA A 243 24.60 50.10 -34.03
C ALA A 243 26.01 49.55 -34.36
N PRO A 244 26.94 50.35 -34.90
CA PRO A 244 28.28 49.90 -35.26
C PRO A 244 29.02 49.15 -34.14
N GLU A 245 28.85 49.57 -32.90
CA GLU A 245 29.46 48.95 -31.72
C GLU A 245 28.87 47.55 -31.47
N GLN A 246 27.56 47.39 -31.62
CA GLN A 246 26.88 46.10 -31.52
C GLN A 246 27.27 45.15 -32.67
N VAL A 247 27.53 45.69 -33.87
CA VAL A 247 28.04 44.88 -34.98
C VAL A 247 29.43 44.34 -34.66
N ALA A 248 30.30 45.16 -34.06
CA ALA A 248 31.64 44.71 -33.67
C ALA A 248 31.60 43.59 -32.61
N GLU A 249 30.66 43.66 -31.67
CA GLU A 249 30.49 42.66 -30.60
C GLU A 249 29.75 41.40 -31.07
N LEU A 250 28.54 41.56 -31.62
CA LEU A 250 27.66 40.43 -31.94
C LEU A 250 28.05 39.68 -33.22
N PHE A 251 28.73 40.34 -34.17
CA PHE A 251 29.13 39.74 -35.46
C PHE A 251 30.64 39.40 -35.52
N ALA A 252 31.35 39.40 -34.39
CA ALA A 252 32.80 39.23 -34.31
C ALA A 252 33.30 37.94 -35.01
N ASP A 253 32.48 36.90 -35.01
CA ASP A 253 32.73 35.57 -35.56
C ASP A 253 32.04 35.33 -36.93
N ARG A 254 31.38 36.35 -37.49
CA ARG A 254 30.61 36.24 -38.75
C ARG A 254 31.42 36.66 -39.99
N PRO A 255 31.17 36.09 -41.18
CA PRO A 255 31.78 36.52 -42.44
C PRO A 255 31.53 38.00 -42.76
N THR A 256 32.47 38.65 -43.45
CA THR A 256 32.41 40.07 -43.84
C THR A 256 31.12 40.45 -44.57
N GLU A 257 30.59 39.54 -45.38
CA GLU A 257 29.37 39.74 -46.17
C GLU A 257 28.11 39.81 -45.30
N GLU A 258 28.09 39.12 -44.16
CA GLU A 258 27.00 39.17 -43.18
C GLU A 258 27.08 40.45 -42.33
N ARG A 259 28.28 40.90 -41.98
CA ARG A 259 28.52 42.16 -41.24
C ARG A 259 28.01 43.40 -42.00
N ALA A 260 27.96 43.32 -43.33
CA ALA A 260 27.44 44.39 -44.18
C ALA A 260 25.90 44.53 -44.12
N ARG A 261 25.19 43.63 -43.41
CA ARG A 261 23.72 43.61 -43.28
C ARG A 261 23.29 43.62 -41.79
N PRO A 262 23.50 44.73 -41.06
CA PRO A 262 23.33 44.77 -39.61
C PRO A 262 21.87 45.05 -39.21
N TYR A 263 20.94 44.15 -39.56
CA TYR A 263 19.55 44.23 -39.11
C TYR A 263 19.10 42.92 -38.47
N TRP A 264 18.06 42.99 -37.64
CA TRP A 264 17.39 41.84 -37.08
C TRP A 264 15.87 41.96 -37.20
N LEU A 265 15.20 40.82 -37.27
CA LEU A 265 13.76 40.68 -37.24
C LEU A 265 13.42 39.46 -36.39
N VAL A 266 12.41 39.59 -35.54
CA VAL A 266 11.75 38.49 -34.84
C VAL A 266 10.25 38.65 -34.99
N ARG A 267 9.57 37.55 -35.32
CA ARG A 267 8.13 37.50 -35.49
C ARG A 267 7.61 36.21 -34.90
N TRP A 268 6.60 36.33 -34.04
CA TRP A 268 5.79 35.22 -33.58
C TRP A 268 4.42 35.29 -34.22
N ALA A 269 3.88 34.14 -34.61
CA ALA A 269 2.53 34.02 -35.12
C ALA A 269 1.83 32.79 -34.52
N VAL A 270 0.62 32.96 -34.00
CA VAL A 270 -0.24 31.86 -33.55
C VAL A 270 -1.56 31.89 -34.34
N PRO A 271 -2.06 30.76 -34.86
CA PRO A 271 -3.35 30.75 -35.52
C PRO A 271 -4.45 30.99 -34.48
N VAL A 272 -5.47 31.76 -34.84
CA VAL A 272 -6.57 32.12 -33.95
C VAL A 272 -7.92 31.81 -34.60
N THR A 273 -8.95 31.60 -33.78
CA THR A 273 -10.33 31.47 -34.28
C THR A 273 -10.75 32.75 -35.02
N SER A 274 -11.24 32.62 -36.25
CA SER A 274 -11.91 33.74 -36.94
C SER A 274 -13.22 34.00 -36.18
N GLY A 275 -13.46 35.24 -35.75
CA GLY A 275 -14.75 35.61 -35.17
C GLY A 275 -15.90 35.23 -36.11
N PRO A 276 -17.11 34.92 -35.60
CA PRO A 276 -18.25 34.58 -36.44
C PRO A 276 -18.67 35.81 -37.25
N GLY A 277 -18.15 35.96 -38.47
CA GLY A 277 -18.47 37.10 -39.34
C GLY A 277 -17.73 37.20 -40.68
N GLY A 278 -16.88 36.23 -41.05
CA GLY A 278 -16.05 36.28 -42.25
C GLY A 278 -16.70 35.69 -43.50
N ASP A 279 -17.90 36.13 -43.88
CA ASP A 279 -18.50 35.82 -45.18
C ASP A 279 -19.17 37.06 -45.77
N ARG A 280 -18.49 38.22 -45.73
CA ARG A 280 -18.87 39.42 -46.47
C ARG A 280 -17.62 40.15 -46.98
N ARG A 281 -17.42 40.09 -48.29
CA ARG A 281 -16.55 41.03 -49.00
C ARG A 281 -17.15 42.44 -48.89
N GLY A 282 -16.34 43.37 -48.39
CA GLY A 282 -16.50 44.80 -48.55
C GLY A 282 -17.33 45.48 -47.48
N GLU A 283 -16.67 46.09 -46.50
CA GLU A 283 -16.93 47.46 -46.01
C GLU A 283 -15.88 47.81 -44.94
N ALA A 284 -15.61 49.11 -44.82
CA ALA A 284 -14.43 49.67 -44.16
C ALA A 284 -14.33 49.35 -42.65
N ALA A 285 -13.08 49.26 -42.19
CA ALA A 285 -12.67 49.04 -40.81
C ALA A 285 -13.43 49.92 -39.81
N GLY A 286 -14.15 49.25 -38.91
CA GLY A 286 -14.74 49.82 -37.69
C GLY A 286 -14.49 48.86 -36.54
N ASP A 287 -14.01 49.41 -35.42
CA ASP A 287 -13.51 48.74 -34.21
C ASP A 287 -14.34 47.51 -33.78
N ALA A 288 -13.75 46.31 -33.95
CA ALA A 288 -14.21 45.08 -33.32
C ALA A 288 -13.27 44.73 -32.16
N PRO A 289 -13.75 44.25 -31.00
CA PRO A 289 -12.89 43.77 -29.92
C PRO A 289 -12.04 42.60 -30.42
N GLU A 290 -10.73 42.80 -30.42
CA GLU A 290 -9.72 41.91 -31.00
C GLU A 290 -9.51 40.61 -30.20
N GLY A 291 -9.34 39.50 -30.91
CA GLY A 291 -8.62 38.31 -30.42
C GLY A 291 -9.46 37.04 -30.38
N GLY A 292 -9.35 36.21 -31.42
CA GLY A 292 -9.83 34.83 -31.35
C GLY A 292 -9.00 33.96 -30.42
N GLU A 293 -9.58 32.90 -29.88
CA GLU A 293 -8.83 31.89 -29.11
C GLU A 293 -7.71 31.25 -29.96
N PRO A 294 -6.52 31.00 -29.37
CA PRO A 294 -5.40 30.35 -30.06
C PRO A 294 -5.74 28.92 -30.47
N ARG A 295 -5.14 28.44 -31.56
CA ARG A 295 -5.28 27.09 -32.09
C ARG A 295 -3.90 26.43 -32.28
N PRO A 296 -3.84 25.09 -32.40
CA PRO A 296 -2.61 24.41 -32.80
C PRO A 296 -2.12 24.84 -34.19
N LEU A 297 -0.80 24.79 -34.40
CA LEU A 297 -0.21 25.04 -35.71
C LEU A 297 -0.79 24.09 -36.78
N PRO A 298 -1.14 24.57 -37.98
CA PRO A 298 -1.59 23.69 -39.06
C PRO A 298 -0.51 22.68 -39.43
N SER A 299 -0.90 21.45 -39.79
CA SER A 299 0.03 20.36 -40.12
C SER A 299 0.98 20.67 -41.29
N LEU A 300 0.64 21.65 -42.14
CA LEU A 300 1.48 22.13 -43.25
C LEU A 300 2.55 23.13 -42.80
N VAL A 301 2.52 23.61 -41.55
CA VAL A 301 3.54 24.49 -40.99
C VAL A 301 4.49 23.63 -40.15
N PRO A 302 5.72 23.38 -40.61
CA PRO A 302 6.66 22.56 -39.85
C PRO A 302 7.02 23.25 -38.52
N PRO A 303 7.11 22.51 -37.40
CA PRO A 303 7.45 23.05 -36.09
C PRO A 303 8.97 23.24 -35.98
N VAL A 304 9.50 24.18 -36.76
CA VAL A 304 10.92 24.53 -36.82
C VAL A 304 11.08 26.05 -36.73
N VAL A 305 12.30 26.52 -36.50
CA VAL A 305 12.61 27.95 -36.62
C VAL A 305 12.68 28.33 -38.10
N HIS A 306 12.04 29.43 -38.47
CA HIS A 306 12.08 29.97 -39.83
C HIS A 306 13.06 31.15 -39.92
N ALA A 307 14.04 31.08 -40.83
CA ALA A 307 15.07 32.12 -40.95
C ALA A 307 15.43 32.50 -42.40
N PRO A 308 14.54 33.15 -43.16
CA PRO A 308 13.07 33.29 -43.04
C PRO A 308 12.31 32.07 -43.59
N THR A 309 13.04 31.07 -44.05
CA THR A 309 12.52 29.80 -44.58
C THR A 309 12.70 28.70 -43.52
N PRO A 310 11.98 27.58 -43.60
CA PRO A 310 12.15 26.48 -42.66
C PRO A 310 13.63 26.06 -42.55
N SER A 311 14.15 26.03 -41.32
CA SER A 311 15.44 25.45 -40.98
C SER A 311 15.27 24.02 -40.47
N ASP A 312 16.39 23.33 -40.20
CA ASP A 312 16.39 22.02 -39.54
C ASP A 312 16.43 22.17 -37.99
N GLU A 313 16.29 23.40 -37.45
CA GLU A 313 16.19 23.66 -36.01
C GLU A 313 14.76 23.37 -35.51
N PRO A 314 14.53 22.28 -34.75
CA PRO A 314 13.20 21.97 -34.23
C PRO A 314 12.74 23.04 -33.23
N LEU A 315 11.46 23.36 -33.24
CA LEU A 315 10.83 24.31 -32.33
C LEU A 315 9.49 23.73 -31.87
N ASP A 316 9.45 23.21 -30.64
CA ASP A 316 8.25 22.54 -30.11
C ASP A 316 7.28 23.51 -29.41
N LEU A 317 7.25 24.76 -29.86
CA LEU A 317 6.36 25.78 -29.32
C LEU A 317 5.10 25.84 -30.18
N PRO A 318 3.91 26.05 -29.59
CA PRO A 318 2.63 26.09 -30.30
C PRO A 318 2.42 27.41 -31.06
N ALA A 319 3.50 28.01 -31.57
CA ALA A 319 3.52 29.22 -32.35
C ALA A 319 4.66 29.17 -33.37
N LEU A 320 4.49 29.84 -34.50
CA LEU A 320 5.48 29.96 -35.56
C LEU A 320 6.48 31.07 -35.20
N LEU A 321 7.77 30.74 -35.16
CA LEU A 321 8.86 31.71 -35.02
C LEU A 321 9.54 31.96 -36.37
N ILE A 322 9.50 33.20 -36.85
CA ILE A 322 10.29 33.67 -37.97
C ILE A 322 11.29 34.70 -37.46
N ALA A 323 12.58 34.40 -37.55
CA ALA A 323 13.62 35.28 -37.05
C ALA A 323 14.91 35.22 -37.88
N THR A 324 15.64 36.33 -37.91
CA THR A 324 16.93 36.45 -38.61
C THR A 324 18.08 35.83 -37.80
N PHE A 325 17.95 34.56 -37.40
CA PHE A 325 19.04 33.85 -36.77
C PHE A 325 20.24 33.71 -37.72
N PRO A 326 21.49 33.79 -37.22
CA PRO A 326 22.67 33.56 -38.06
C PRO A 326 22.71 32.10 -38.50
N MET A 327 22.72 31.84 -39.81
CA MET A 327 22.71 30.47 -40.35
C MET A 327 24.12 29.94 -40.60
N ALA A 328 24.33 28.62 -40.46
CA ALA A 328 25.54 27.92 -40.89
C ALA A 328 25.67 27.90 -42.43
N THR A 329 26.81 27.44 -42.95
CA THR A 329 27.12 27.46 -44.40
C THR A 329 26.16 26.62 -45.24
N ASP A 330 25.60 25.56 -44.67
CA ASP A 330 24.56 24.71 -45.28
C ASP A 330 23.15 25.32 -45.25
N ARG A 331 22.97 26.44 -44.53
CA ARG A 331 21.70 27.14 -44.30
C ARG A 331 20.60 26.26 -43.72
N ARG A 332 20.96 25.23 -42.97
CA ARG A 332 20.03 24.30 -42.31
C ARG A 332 20.04 24.49 -40.80
N HIS A 333 21.20 24.78 -40.22
CA HIS A 333 21.35 24.98 -38.78
C HIS A 333 21.68 26.42 -38.42
N VAL A 334 21.33 26.83 -37.20
CA VAL A 334 21.69 28.13 -36.65
C VAL A 334 23.11 28.06 -36.10
N ALA A 335 23.95 29.02 -36.48
CA ALA A 335 25.30 29.13 -35.97
C ALA A 335 25.26 29.66 -34.52
N PRO A 336 25.88 28.95 -33.55
CA PRO A 336 25.92 29.42 -32.17
C PRO A 336 26.78 30.68 -32.06
N GLY A 337 26.43 31.55 -31.10
CA GLY A 337 27.20 32.76 -30.78
C GLY A 337 26.34 33.92 -30.26
N PRO A 338 26.98 35.05 -29.91
CA PRO A 338 26.31 36.18 -29.26
C PRO A 338 25.12 36.77 -30.04
N LEU A 339 25.18 36.76 -31.38
CA LEU A 339 24.06 37.19 -32.22
C LEU A 339 22.85 36.26 -32.10
N ALA A 340 23.06 34.94 -32.00
CA ALA A 340 21.97 34.00 -31.78
C ALA A 340 21.34 34.22 -30.40
N ASP A 341 22.16 34.37 -29.35
CA ASP A 341 21.69 34.63 -27.97
C ASP A 341 20.87 35.93 -27.88
N PHE A 342 21.29 36.99 -28.56
CA PHE A 342 20.52 38.23 -28.66
C PHE A 342 19.14 38.01 -29.26
N VAL A 343 19.05 37.27 -30.38
CA VAL A 343 17.78 36.96 -31.05
C VAL A 343 16.90 36.07 -30.16
N VAL A 344 17.47 35.12 -29.42
CA VAL A 344 16.75 34.30 -28.42
C VAL A 344 16.07 35.17 -27.36
N GLU A 345 16.79 36.13 -26.77
CA GLU A 345 16.22 36.99 -25.73
C GLU A 345 15.12 37.92 -26.29
N ARG A 346 15.28 38.45 -27.51
CA ARG A 346 14.21 39.20 -28.21
C ARG A 346 13.00 38.33 -28.55
N ALA A 347 13.22 37.07 -28.94
CA ALA A 347 12.13 36.12 -29.18
C ALA A 347 11.36 35.81 -27.91
N ALA A 348 12.02 35.67 -26.76
CA ALA A 348 11.33 35.46 -25.49
C ALA A 348 10.47 36.67 -25.09
N ASP A 349 11.02 37.90 -25.16
CA ASP A 349 10.27 39.12 -24.81
C ASP A 349 9.01 39.25 -25.68
N LEU A 350 9.14 39.04 -26.99
CA LEU A 350 8.04 39.15 -27.94
C LEU A 350 7.02 38.00 -27.79
N TYR A 351 7.43 36.83 -27.30
CA TYR A 351 6.49 35.75 -26.98
C TYR A 351 5.56 36.13 -25.83
N LEU A 352 6.07 36.82 -24.80
CA LEU A 352 5.22 37.32 -23.70
C LEU A 352 4.25 38.40 -24.18
N GLU A 353 4.67 39.25 -25.12
CA GLU A 353 3.79 40.22 -25.78
C GLU A 353 2.66 39.52 -26.55
N LEU A 354 2.98 38.43 -27.27
CA LEU A 354 1.97 37.60 -27.92
C LEU A 354 0.94 37.08 -26.92
N LEU A 355 1.37 36.45 -25.82
CA LEU A 355 0.47 35.93 -24.79
C LEU A 355 -0.38 37.03 -24.14
N SER A 356 0.23 38.20 -23.93
CA SER A 356 -0.47 39.36 -23.36
C SER A 356 -1.57 39.88 -24.29
N GLY A 357 -1.43 39.71 -25.61
CA GLY A 357 -2.43 40.09 -26.60
C GLY A 357 -3.54 39.06 -26.88
N LEU A 358 -3.61 37.96 -26.13
CA LEU A 358 -4.62 36.90 -26.26
C LEU A 358 -5.68 36.94 -25.14
N PRO A 359 -6.88 36.35 -25.36
CA PRO A 359 -7.92 36.25 -24.33
C PRO A 359 -7.44 35.54 -23.06
N ARG A 360 -7.94 35.97 -21.89
CA ARG A 360 -7.63 35.40 -20.56
C ARG A 360 -8.49 34.16 -20.27
N THR A 361 -8.40 33.16 -21.14
CA THR A 361 -9.11 31.88 -21.01
C THR A 361 -8.11 30.74 -20.72
N PRO A 362 -8.56 29.57 -20.25
CA PRO A 362 -7.68 28.42 -20.02
C PRO A 362 -6.85 27.99 -21.24
N ALA A 363 -7.29 28.31 -22.47
CA ALA A 363 -6.54 28.04 -23.70
C ALA A 363 -5.15 28.71 -23.74
N LEU A 364 -4.91 29.75 -22.94
CA LEU A 364 -3.59 30.36 -22.79
C LEU A 364 -2.57 29.38 -22.19
N LEU A 365 -3.03 28.44 -21.35
CA LEU A 365 -2.17 27.44 -20.73
C LEU A 365 -1.54 26.48 -21.75
N ASP A 366 -2.19 26.26 -22.89
CA ASP A 366 -1.66 25.44 -23.99
C ASP A 366 -0.47 26.10 -24.68
N LEU A 367 -0.31 27.42 -24.54
CA LEU A 367 0.81 28.19 -25.07
C LEU A 367 1.98 28.32 -24.09
N VAL A 368 1.85 27.80 -22.87
CA VAL A 368 2.94 27.81 -21.89
C VAL A 368 3.91 26.67 -22.21
N PRO A 369 5.20 26.97 -22.47
CA PRO A 369 6.18 25.96 -22.83
C PRO A 369 6.44 24.97 -21.69
N GLY A 370 6.61 23.69 -22.05
CA GLY A 370 7.26 22.71 -21.17
C GLY A 370 8.75 22.99 -20.98
N LEU A 371 9.35 22.35 -19.96
CA LEU A 371 10.76 22.55 -19.57
C LEU A 371 11.78 21.98 -20.57
N MET A 372 11.40 20.95 -21.33
CA MET A 372 12.28 20.25 -22.27
C MET A 372 12.10 20.80 -23.67
N GLY A 373 13.21 21.14 -24.34
CA GLY A 373 13.22 21.49 -25.76
C GLY A 373 13.62 20.31 -26.65
N LYS A 374 13.18 20.33 -27.91
CA LYS A 374 13.54 19.33 -28.94
C LYS A 374 14.95 19.52 -29.54
N GLY A 375 15.59 20.66 -29.26
CA GLY A 375 16.94 21.00 -29.69
C GLY A 375 17.57 22.08 -28.81
N GLU A 376 18.84 22.41 -29.03
CA GLU A 376 19.59 23.39 -28.23
C GLU A 376 18.98 24.79 -28.31
N LEU A 377 18.63 25.24 -29.51
CA LEU A 377 17.99 26.53 -29.76
C LEU A 377 16.60 26.62 -29.12
N ASP A 378 15.75 25.61 -29.31
CA ASP A 378 14.43 25.51 -28.66
C ASP A 378 14.55 25.55 -27.13
N ALA A 379 15.50 24.80 -26.57
CA ALA A 379 15.77 24.82 -25.14
C ALA A 379 16.22 26.20 -24.65
N ALA A 380 17.00 26.95 -25.43
CA ALA A 380 17.43 28.31 -25.09
C ALA A 380 16.24 29.29 -25.09
N ILE A 381 15.41 29.25 -26.14
CA ILE A 381 14.19 30.07 -26.26
C ILE A 381 13.21 29.77 -25.11
N ARG A 382 12.94 28.50 -24.83
CA ARG A 382 12.10 28.08 -23.70
C ARG A 382 12.62 28.59 -22.37
N ARG A 383 13.91 28.41 -22.09
CA ARG A 383 14.53 28.89 -20.85
C ARG A 383 14.36 30.41 -20.71
N ALA A 384 14.53 31.17 -21.79
CA ALA A 384 14.34 32.61 -21.78
C ALA A 384 12.87 33.01 -21.53
N ILE A 385 11.89 32.27 -22.10
CA ILE A 385 10.45 32.49 -21.87
C ILE A 385 10.06 32.11 -20.42
N LEU A 386 10.41 30.91 -19.97
CA LEU A 386 10.08 30.37 -18.65
C LEU A 386 10.64 31.20 -17.49
N ARG A 387 11.79 31.86 -17.71
CA ARG A 387 12.38 32.79 -16.72
C ARG A 387 11.48 34.00 -16.44
N ARG A 388 10.67 34.42 -17.42
CA ARG A 388 9.85 35.65 -17.38
C ARG A 388 8.37 35.39 -17.10
N LEU A 389 7.87 34.22 -17.51
CA LEU A 389 6.46 33.85 -17.40
C LEU A 389 5.85 34.01 -15.99
N PRO A 390 6.55 33.65 -14.89
CA PRO A 390 5.97 33.77 -13.55
C PRO A 390 5.63 35.20 -13.13
N ASP A 391 6.33 36.18 -13.70
CA ASP A 391 6.18 37.61 -13.40
C ASP A 391 5.21 38.31 -14.37
N ALA A 392 4.73 37.61 -15.40
CA ALA A 392 3.82 38.15 -16.40
C ALA A 392 2.36 38.13 -15.91
N PRO A 393 1.62 39.25 -15.96
CA PRO A 393 0.23 39.33 -15.52
C PRO A 393 -0.71 38.69 -16.56
N LEU A 394 -0.81 37.36 -16.54
CA LEU A 394 -1.56 36.57 -17.53
C LEU A 394 -2.81 35.91 -16.95
N LEU A 395 -2.98 35.88 -15.62
CA LEU A 395 -4.02 35.09 -14.95
C LEU A 395 -5.09 35.98 -14.29
N PRO A 396 -6.39 35.64 -14.41
CA PRO A 396 -7.46 36.30 -13.67
C PRO A 396 -7.52 35.81 -12.21
N ALA A 397 -7.96 36.64 -11.27
CA ALA A 397 -8.19 36.27 -9.87
C ALA A 397 -9.49 36.86 -9.31
N LEU A 398 -10.18 36.07 -8.47
CA LEU A 398 -11.38 36.40 -7.70
C LEU A 398 -11.08 37.29 -6.49
N SER A 399 -9.90 37.16 -5.91
CA SER A 399 -9.46 37.89 -4.73
C SER A 399 -8.17 38.68 -5.00
N PRO A 400 -7.94 39.80 -4.30
CA PRO A 400 -6.72 40.56 -4.47
C PRO A 400 -5.50 39.71 -4.11
N PRO A 401 -4.36 39.88 -4.82
CA PRO A 401 -3.13 39.19 -4.45
C PRO A 401 -2.63 39.71 -3.09
N ALA A 402 -1.88 38.89 -2.35
CA ALA A 402 -1.27 39.30 -1.10
C ALA A 402 -0.44 40.59 -1.29
N ALA A 403 -0.56 41.54 -0.35
CA ALA A 403 0.20 42.78 -0.39
C ALA A 403 1.70 42.49 -0.24
N VAL A 404 2.53 43.06 -1.12
CA VAL A 404 3.98 42.97 -0.97
C VAL A 404 4.39 43.89 0.17
N PRO A 405 5.17 43.42 1.16
CA PRO A 405 5.79 44.34 2.12
C PRO A 405 6.70 45.29 1.34
N SER A 406 6.35 46.59 1.29
CA SER A 406 7.21 47.59 0.66
C SER A 406 8.62 47.51 1.26
N PRO A 407 9.70 47.38 0.48
CA PRO A 407 11.05 47.53 1.00
C PRO A 407 11.31 49.02 1.24
N ARG A 408 10.80 49.56 2.35
CA ARG A 408 11.37 50.75 3.02
C ARG A 408 12.41 50.18 3.99
N GLY A 409 13.68 50.51 3.98
CA GLY A 409 14.39 51.74 3.66
C GLY A 409 15.60 51.72 4.60
N ASP A 410 16.77 52.08 4.10
CA ASP A 410 18.05 51.96 4.79
C ASP A 410 18.08 52.63 6.19
N ALA A 411 18.83 51.99 7.09
CA ALA A 411 19.50 52.48 8.29
C ALA A 411 18.85 53.54 9.21
N GLY A 412 18.54 53.11 10.45
CA GLY A 412 18.94 53.79 11.68
C GLY A 412 18.44 55.22 11.95
N ALA A 413 17.22 55.35 12.48
CA ALA A 413 16.86 56.42 13.42
C ALA A 413 15.54 56.07 14.13
N SER A 414 15.47 56.41 15.42
CA SER A 414 14.35 56.15 16.35
C SER A 414 12.95 56.49 15.78
N PRO A 415 11.91 55.70 16.11
CA PRO A 415 10.55 56.00 15.67
C PRO A 415 9.98 57.15 16.51
N VAL A 416 9.68 58.26 15.86
CA VAL A 416 8.66 59.21 16.34
C VAL A 416 7.36 58.84 15.64
N LEU A 417 6.33 58.60 16.43
CA LEU A 417 4.97 58.24 16.01
C LEU A 417 4.44 59.25 14.97
N ALA A 418 4.28 58.79 13.73
CA ALA A 418 3.45 59.46 12.73
C ALA A 418 2.10 58.74 12.65
N ASP A 419 1.05 59.54 12.50
CA ASP A 419 -0.36 59.17 12.55
C ASP A 419 -0.74 58.17 11.43
N PRO A 420 -1.44 57.05 11.71
CA PRO A 420 -1.82 56.04 10.71
C PRO A 420 -2.65 56.55 9.52
N ALA A 421 -3.20 57.76 9.58
CA ALA A 421 -3.93 58.37 8.46
C ALA A 421 -3.02 58.83 7.30
N ASP A 422 -1.74 59.16 7.55
CA ASP A 422 -0.84 59.69 6.51
C ASP A 422 -0.16 58.60 5.66
N ILE A 423 -0.21 57.33 6.10
CA ILE A 423 0.41 56.20 5.38
C ILE A 423 -0.47 55.74 4.20
N ALA A 424 -1.80 55.85 4.33
CA ALA A 424 -2.76 55.39 3.31
C ALA A 424 -2.76 56.24 2.02
N ALA A 425 -2.31 57.50 2.08
CA ALA A 425 -2.32 58.40 0.92
C ALA A 425 -1.04 58.36 0.05
N SER A 426 0.00 57.61 0.45
CA SER A 426 1.30 57.57 -0.25
C SER A 426 1.56 56.30 -1.08
N ALA A 427 0.65 55.32 -1.04
CA ALA A 427 0.73 54.15 -1.91
C ALA A 427 0.10 54.48 -3.27
N GLY A 428 0.92 54.82 -4.25
CA GLY A 428 0.47 54.80 -5.65
C GLY A 428 -0.06 53.40 -6.01
N PRO A 429 -0.98 53.27 -6.99
CA PRO A 429 -1.53 51.97 -7.38
C PRO A 429 -0.39 50.98 -7.68
N ASP A 430 -0.41 49.83 -7.00
CA ASP A 430 0.54 48.73 -7.23
C ASP A 430 0.44 48.32 -8.71
N PRO A 431 1.50 48.48 -9.54
CA PRO A 431 1.45 48.15 -10.96
C PRO A 431 1.19 46.65 -11.25
N ALA A 432 1.20 45.81 -10.20
CA ALA A 432 1.01 44.36 -10.30
C ALA A 432 -0.44 43.88 -10.07
N ALA A 433 -1.41 44.78 -9.95
CA ALA A 433 -2.84 44.44 -9.96
C ALA A 433 -3.61 45.46 -10.81
N ALA A 434 -3.76 45.18 -12.10
CA ALA A 434 -4.67 45.95 -12.94
C ALA A 434 -6.09 45.39 -12.77
N PRO A 435 -7.11 46.23 -12.47
CA PRO A 435 -8.50 45.82 -12.58
C PRO A 435 -8.76 45.31 -14.00
N LEU A 436 -9.48 44.19 -14.14
CA LEU A 436 -9.92 43.75 -15.46
C LEU A 436 -10.75 44.86 -16.11
N THR A 437 -10.36 45.30 -17.30
CA THR A 437 -11.13 46.31 -18.04
C THR A 437 -12.49 45.74 -18.41
N GLY A 438 -13.54 46.17 -17.69
CA GLY A 438 -14.94 45.84 -17.99
C GLY A 438 -15.62 44.79 -17.09
N GLY A 439 -15.04 44.40 -15.95
CA GLY A 439 -15.68 43.44 -15.02
C GLY A 439 -15.11 43.44 -13.59
N GLU A 440 -15.74 42.66 -12.71
CA GLU A 440 -15.26 42.36 -11.34
C GLU A 440 -14.09 41.35 -11.43
N GLY A 441 -12.90 41.70 -10.91
CA GLY A 441 -11.75 40.81 -10.83
C GLY A 441 -10.39 41.48 -11.09
N PHE A 442 -9.32 40.74 -10.81
CA PHE A 442 -7.93 41.22 -10.90
C PHE A 442 -7.13 40.45 -11.95
N LEU A 443 -6.18 41.11 -12.61
CA LEU A 443 -5.14 40.44 -13.42
C LEU A 443 -3.85 40.34 -12.59
N VAL A 444 -3.39 39.11 -12.35
CA VAL A 444 -2.24 38.83 -11.47
C VAL A 444 -1.16 38.04 -12.20
N ALA A 445 0.09 38.25 -11.77
CA ALA A 445 1.21 37.40 -12.16
C ALA A 445 1.06 36.01 -11.53
N GLY A 446 1.59 34.97 -12.19
CA GLY A 446 1.41 33.60 -11.70
C GLY A 446 1.98 33.36 -10.31
N ARG A 447 3.11 34.00 -9.95
CA ARG A 447 3.67 33.96 -8.57
C ARG A 447 2.73 34.50 -7.48
N ARG A 448 1.75 35.32 -7.87
CA ARG A 448 0.77 35.96 -6.97
C ARG A 448 -0.62 35.33 -7.08
N ALA A 449 -0.76 34.27 -7.89
CA ALA A 449 -2.00 33.55 -8.05
C ALA A 449 -2.02 32.29 -7.18
N SER A 450 -3.19 31.96 -6.66
CA SER A 450 -3.47 30.74 -5.91
C SER A 450 -4.54 29.93 -6.63
N VAL A 451 -4.44 28.61 -6.60
CA VAL A 451 -5.48 27.73 -7.14
C VAL A 451 -5.86 26.67 -6.12
N VAL A 452 -7.16 26.52 -5.92
CA VAL A 452 -7.77 25.48 -5.08
C VAL A 452 -8.56 24.55 -5.98
N ALA A 453 -8.43 23.24 -5.79
CA ALA A 453 -9.22 22.25 -6.51
C ALA A 453 -10.61 22.11 -5.84
N ALA A 454 -11.54 23.00 -6.20
CA ALA A 454 -12.86 23.06 -5.57
C ALA A 454 -13.95 23.48 -6.58
N PRO A 455 -15.24 23.16 -6.31
CA PRO A 455 -16.38 23.70 -7.05
C PRO A 455 -16.44 25.24 -6.98
N GLY A 456 -17.04 25.87 -7.99
CA GLY A 456 -17.12 27.34 -8.08
C GLY A 456 -17.77 28.00 -6.88
N GLU A 457 -18.86 27.42 -6.36
CA GLU A 457 -19.55 27.93 -5.16
C GLU A 457 -18.67 27.93 -3.91
N LEU A 458 -17.78 26.93 -3.78
CA LEU A 458 -16.80 26.89 -2.69
C LEU A 458 -15.70 27.94 -2.91
N LEU A 459 -15.20 28.09 -4.15
CA LEU A 459 -14.20 29.11 -4.49
C LEU A 459 -14.68 30.53 -4.15
N GLU A 460 -15.94 30.85 -4.43
CA GLU A 460 -16.53 32.15 -4.08
C GLU A 460 -16.60 32.38 -2.56
N ARG A 461 -16.95 31.36 -1.78
CA ARG A 461 -17.04 31.45 -0.31
C ARG A 461 -15.67 31.59 0.36
N ILE A 462 -14.63 30.97 -0.19
CA ILE A 462 -13.26 31.04 0.36
C ILE A 462 -12.41 32.16 -0.26
N ALA A 463 -12.88 32.83 -1.33
CA ALA A 463 -12.15 33.92 -1.98
C ALA A 463 -11.68 35.03 -1.02
N PRO A 464 -12.46 35.44 0.01
CA PRO A 464 -12.00 36.42 1.00
C PRO A 464 -10.78 35.96 1.82
N MET A 465 -10.54 34.66 1.91
CA MET A 465 -9.54 34.04 2.78
C MET A 465 -8.29 33.57 2.01
N VAL A 466 -8.43 33.31 0.71
CA VAL A 466 -7.33 32.83 -0.15
C VAL A 466 -6.89 33.94 -1.12
N PRO A 467 -5.73 34.59 -0.93
CA PRO A 467 -5.26 35.67 -1.79
C PRO A 467 -4.93 35.20 -3.23
N GLY A 468 -5.30 36.01 -4.22
CA GLY A 468 -5.02 35.76 -5.64
C GLY A 468 -5.71 34.52 -6.22
N LEU A 469 -6.87 34.12 -5.67
CA LEU A 469 -7.55 32.87 -6.02
C LEU A 469 -8.05 32.88 -7.48
N LEU A 470 -7.66 31.89 -8.28
CA LEU A 470 -8.15 31.73 -9.65
C LEU A 470 -9.66 31.42 -9.67
N PRO A 471 -10.42 31.90 -10.67
CA PRO A 471 -11.84 31.60 -10.81
C PRO A 471 -12.10 30.17 -11.27
N ALA A 472 -13.35 29.74 -11.14
CA ALA A 472 -13.82 28.47 -11.67
C ALA A 472 -13.53 28.34 -13.18
N GLY A 473 -13.28 27.11 -13.65
CA GLY A 473 -12.96 26.82 -15.05
C GLY A 473 -11.45 26.82 -15.37
N TRP A 474 -10.59 27.31 -14.47
CA TRP A 474 -9.14 27.15 -14.60
C TRP A 474 -8.68 25.79 -14.06
N PRO A 475 -8.05 24.93 -14.89
CA PRO A 475 -7.73 23.56 -14.50
C PRO A 475 -6.59 23.52 -13.47
N SER A 476 -6.92 23.35 -12.20
CA SER A 476 -5.97 23.35 -11.05
C SER A 476 -4.79 22.39 -11.18
N ARG A 477 -4.97 21.29 -11.92
CA ARG A 477 -3.93 20.27 -12.15
C ARG A 477 -3.09 20.51 -13.41
N HIS A 478 -3.37 21.53 -14.21
CA HIS A 478 -2.66 21.77 -15.46
C HIS A 478 -1.16 22.08 -15.21
N PRO A 479 -0.23 21.43 -15.93
CA PRO A 479 1.21 21.57 -15.68
C PRO A 479 1.72 22.99 -15.91
N ALA A 480 1.11 23.74 -16.83
CA ALA A 480 1.46 25.14 -17.10
C ALA A 480 1.34 26.05 -15.87
N LEU A 481 0.44 25.76 -14.92
CA LEU A 481 0.30 26.56 -13.69
C LEU A 481 1.60 26.54 -12.86
N ASN A 482 2.34 25.43 -12.88
CA ASN A 482 3.65 25.34 -12.19
C ASN A 482 4.70 26.20 -12.89
N ALA A 483 4.72 26.21 -14.23
CA ALA A 483 5.63 27.04 -15.03
C ALA A 483 5.33 28.54 -14.87
N LEU A 484 4.06 28.89 -14.62
CA LEU A 484 3.63 30.25 -14.26
C LEU A 484 3.90 30.58 -12.77
N GLY A 485 4.29 29.60 -11.94
CA GLY A 485 4.56 29.84 -10.51
C GLY A 485 3.30 30.00 -9.65
N VAL A 486 2.14 29.50 -10.11
CA VAL A 486 0.87 29.54 -9.36
C VAL A 486 0.96 28.66 -8.11
N ARG A 487 0.59 29.21 -6.96
CA ARG A 487 0.53 28.47 -5.70
C ARG A 487 -0.67 27.54 -5.71
N ARG A 488 -0.44 26.24 -5.54
CA ARG A 488 -1.52 25.28 -5.26
C ARG A 488 -1.80 25.29 -3.77
N VAL A 489 -3.04 25.58 -3.40
CA VAL A 489 -3.50 25.55 -2.01
C VAL A 489 -4.34 24.28 -1.83
N PRO A 490 -3.86 23.27 -1.09
CA PRO A 490 -4.63 22.07 -0.80
C PRO A 490 -5.84 22.39 0.07
N LEU A 491 -6.86 21.53 0.04
CA LEU A 491 -8.08 21.74 0.80
C LEU A 491 -7.82 21.79 2.32
N ALA A 492 -6.86 21.02 2.84
CA ALA A 492 -6.46 21.06 4.25
C ALA A 492 -5.94 22.44 4.67
N ASP A 493 -5.09 23.09 3.86
CA ASP A 493 -4.61 24.46 4.13
C ASP A 493 -5.77 25.46 4.12
N VAL A 494 -6.79 25.25 3.28
CA VAL A 494 -8.01 26.07 3.28
C VAL A 494 -8.78 25.86 4.60
N VAL A 495 -8.89 24.62 5.08
CA VAL A 495 -9.53 24.31 6.37
C VAL A 495 -8.77 24.93 7.54
N ASP A 496 -7.45 24.93 7.52
CA ASP A 496 -6.64 25.59 8.55
C ASP A 496 -6.86 27.11 8.57
N MET A 497 -7.09 27.71 7.40
CA MET A 497 -7.47 29.13 7.27
C MET A 497 -8.88 29.43 7.80
N LEU A 498 -9.75 28.42 7.98
CA LEU A 498 -11.06 28.55 8.64
C LEU A 498 -10.94 28.60 10.17
N SER A 499 -9.96 29.32 10.71
CA SER A 499 -9.79 29.49 12.15
C SER A 499 -9.31 30.89 12.53
N GLY A 500 -9.52 31.29 13.79
CA GLY A 500 -9.17 32.63 14.30
C GLY A 500 -10.11 33.74 13.85
N ASP A 501 -9.60 34.97 13.85
CA ASP A 501 -10.36 36.23 13.64
C ASP A 501 -11.19 36.26 12.34
N ALA A 502 -10.82 35.47 11.33
CA ALA A 502 -11.53 35.43 10.04
C ALA A 502 -12.92 34.78 10.13
N VAL A 503 -13.18 33.98 11.17
CA VAL A 503 -14.42 33.21 11.37
C VAL A 503 -15.01 33.33 12.78
N GLU A 504 -14.44 34.16 13.66
CA GLU A 504 -14.83 34.28 15.08
C GLU A 504 -16.29 34.76 15.27
N ASP A 505 -16.79 35.63 14.39
CA ASP A 505 -18.16 36.17 14.44
C ASP A 505 -19.18 35.39 13.58
N ARG A 506 -18.86 34.14 13.18
CA ARG A 506 -19.75 33.34 12.32
C ARG A 506 -20.78 32.58 13.15
N ASP A 507 -22.05 32.72 12.79
CA ASP A 507 -23.14 31.97 13.41
C ASP A 507 -23.12 30.48 12.97
N PRO A 508 -23.73 29.58 13.75
CA PRO A 508 -23.83 28.15 13.40
C PRO A 508 -24.44 27.89 12.01
N ALA A 509 -25.34 28.74 11.54
CA ALA A 509 -25.96 28.64 10.21
C ALA A 509 -24.97 28.91 9.05
N TRP A 510 -24.00 29.81 9.23
CA TRP A 510 -22.93 30.02 8.25
C TRP A 510 -22.08 28.76 8.06
N TRP A 511 -21.73 28.07 9.16
CA TRP A 511 -20.99 26.81 9.13
C TRP A 511 -21.75 25.74 8.35
N ARG A 512 -23.06 25.62 8.57
CA ARG A 512 -23.92 24.73 7.78
C ARG A 512 -23.84 25.03 6.28
N SER A 513 -23.92 26.30 5.88
CA SER A 513 -23.84 26.69 4.46
C SER A 513 -22.48 26.39 3.82
N LEU A 514 -21.41 26.35 4.62
CA LEU A 514 -20.09 25.91 4.18
C LEU A 514 -20.04 24.39 4.01
N TYR A 515 -20.59 23.64 4.98
CA TYR A 515 -20.67 22.17 4.92
C TYR A 515 -21.49 21.68 3.71
N GLU A 516 -22.45 22.46 3.23
CA GLU A 516 -23.26 22.14 2.03
C GLU A 516 -22.43 22.13 0.73
N VAL A 517 -21.39 22.96 0.62
CA VAL A 517 -20.59 23.11 -0.60
C VAL A 517 -19.21 22.44 -0.52
N LEU A 518 -18.82 21.93 0.65
CA LEU A 518 -17.54 21.24 0.85
C LEU A 518 -17.54 19.88 0.14
N PRO A 519 -16.44 19.54 -0.56
CA PRO A 519 -16.32 18.26 -1.26
C PRO A 519 -16.08 17.14 -0.23
N GLY A 520 -17.10 16.31 0.02
CA GLY A 520 -17.06 15.24 1.01
C GLY A 520 -16.35 13.94 0.56
N ASP A 521 -15.60 13.99 -0.52
CA ASP A 521 -14.82 12.88 -1.11
C ASP A 521 -13.39 12.79 -0.55
N ASP A 522 -12.90 13.82 0.15
CA ASP A 522 -11.62 13.82 0.86
C ASP A 522 -11.80 14.08 2.37
N PRO A 523 -12.18 13.06 3.16
CA PRO A 523 -12.42 13.22 4.58
C PRO A 523 -11.16 13.52 5.39
N GLU A 524 -9.96 13.20 4.88
CA GLU A 524 -8.69 13.46 5.55
C GLU A 524 -8.36 14.95 5.51
N ALA A 525 -8.53 15.60 4.35
CA ALA A 525 -8.36 17.05 4.22
C ALA A 525 -9.38 17.86 5.05
N LEU A 526 -10.53 17.28 5.37
CA LEU A 526 -11.59 17.89 6.17
C LEU A 526 -11.54 17.50 7.66
N GLY A 527 -10.52 16.76 8.11
CA GLY A 527 -10.45 16.25 9.48
C GLY A 527 -10.39 17.34 10.56
N ALA A 528 -9.85 18.51 10.24
CA ALA A 528 -9.73 19.66 11.14
C ALA A 528 -10.89 20.66 11.03
N LEU A 529 -11.95 20.32 10.29
CA LEU A 529 -13.09 21.20 10.06
C LEU A 529 -13.70 21.66 11.40
N PRO A 530 -13.78 22.97 11.67
CA PRO A 530 -14.37 23.46 12.91
C PRO A 530 -15.85 23.08 13.01
N VAL A 531 -16.28 22.66 14.19
CA VAL A 531 -17.67 22.25 14.49
C VAL A 531 -18.18 22.99 15.72
N PRO A 532 -19.24 23.80 15.60
CA PRO A 532 -19.85 24.48 16.75
C PRO A 532 -20.70 23.48 17.57
N LEU A 533 -20.55 23.49 18.88
CA LEU A 533 -21.25 22.63 19.83
C LEU A 533 -22.48 23.33 20.45
N ALA A 534 -23.41 22.54 20.98
CA ALA A 534 -24.62 23.01 21.65
C ALA A 534 -24.34 23.86 22.92
N ASP A 535 -23.17 23.67 23.54
CA ASP A 535 -22.71 24.45 24.71
C ASP A 535 -21.97 25.75 24.35
N GLY A 536 -21.90 26.09 23.06
CA GLY A 536 -21.28 27.31 22.54
C GLY A 536 -19.78 27.21 22.26
N ARG A 537 -19.13 26.07 22.55
CA ARG A 537 -17.72 25.84 22.18
C ARG A 537 -17.59 25.56 20.68
N LEU A 538 -16.48 25.99 20.08
CA LEU A 538 -16.08 25.59 18.72
C LEU A 538 -14.93 24.57 18.83
N VAL A 539 -15.18 23.33 18.43
CA VAL A 539 -14.14 22.28 18.44
C VAL A 539 -13.51 22.12 17.07
N ARG A 540 -12.24 21.70 17.04
CA ARG A 540 -11.54 21.37 15.80
C ARG A 540 -11.79 19.90 15.45
N GLY A 541 -12.50 19.68 14.36
CA GLY A 541 -12.77 18.37 13.79
C GLY A 541 -14.12 17.77 14.25
N PRO A 542 -14.82 17.06 13.36
CA PRO A 542 -16.07 16.38 13.67
C PRO A 542 -15.92 15.09 14.47
N ARG A 543 -14.73 14.48 14.49
CA ARG A 543 -14.48 13.24 15.23
C ARG A 543 -14.63 13.44 16.73
N GLY A 544 -15.34 12.52 17.40
CA GLY A 544 -15.66 12.63 18.82
C GLY A 544 -16.70 13.71 19.14
N THR A 545 -17.45 14.17 18.13
CA THR A 545 -18.68 14.94 18.33
C THR A 545 -19.89 14.06 18.07
N LEU A 546 -21.01 14.37 18.73
CA LEU A 546 -22.26 13.65 18.61
C LEU A 546 -23.30 14.51 17.89
N LEU A 547 -23.87 13.99 16.82
CA LEU A 547 -24.92 14.64 16.04
C LEU A 547 -26.28 14.10 16.48
N LEU A 548 -27.14 14.98 16.99
CA LEU A 548 -28.56 14.68 17.22
C LEU A 548 -29.30 14.72 15.88
N THR A 549 -29.79 13.57 15.43
CA THR A 549 -30.64 13.43 14.24
C THR A 549 -32.12 13.59 14.61
N ASP A 550 -32.93 14.10 13.68
CA ASP A 550 -34.38 14.26 13.88
C ASP A 550 -35.01 12.90 14.24
N GLY A 551 -35.46 12.74 15.49
CA GLY A 551 -36.07 11.51 16.01
C GLY A 551 -35.33 10.86 17.19
N SER A 552 -34.16 11.36 17.62
CA SER A 552 -33.51 10.88 18.85
C SER A 552 -34.40 11.20 20.07
N ALA A 553 -34.81 10.19 20.84
CA ALA A 553 -35.58 10.33 22.08
C ALA A 553 -34.76 10.92 23.26
N LEU A 554 -33.54 11.40 22.98
CA LEU A 554 -32.60 11.90 23.96
C LEU A 554 -32.82 13.39 24.19
N ASP A 555 -33.06 13.78 25.44
CA ASP A 555 -33.12 15.18 25.85
C ASP A 555 -31.68 15.71 26.08
N PRO A 556 -31.21 16.72 25.31
CA PRO A 556 -29.88 17.31 25.50
C PRO A 556 -29.63 17.81 26.93
N ALA A 557 -30.67 18.19 27.68
CA ALA A 557 -30.54 18.62 29.07
C ALA A 557 -30.20 17.46 30.03
N VAL A 558 -30.67 16.24 29.73
CA VAL A 558 -30.39 15.04 30.53
C VAL A 558 -28.95 14.53 30.32
N LEU A 559 -28.35 14.85 29.16
CA LEU A 559 -26.97 14.47 28.83
C LEU A 559 -25.91 15.47 29.32
N GLY A 560 -26.33 16.65 29.79
CA GLY A 560 -25.44 17.71 30.27
C GLY A 560 -24.42 17.26 31.32
N PRO A 561 -24.81 16.49 32.37
CA PRO A 561 -23.89 15.99 33.38
C PRO A 561 -22.78 15.07 32.84
N LEU A 562 -22.94 14.49 31.65
CA LEU A 562 -21.97 13.58 31.03
C LEU A 562 -20.87 14.32 30.25
N GLY A 563 -20.98 15.66 30.07
CA GLY A 563 -19.93 16.47 29.45
C GLY A 563 -19.72 16.27 27.93
N LEU A 564 -20.69 15.66 27.25
CA LEU A 564 -20.60 15.24 25.84
C LEU A 564 -20.41 16.40 24.85
N ARG A 565 -19.77 16.12 23.71
CA ARG A 565 -19.53 17.08 22.62
C ARG A 565 -20.64 17.05 21.58
N VAL A 566 -21.82 17.53 21.94
CA VAL A 566 -23.00 17.52 21.05
C VAL A 566 -22.94 18.70 20.07
N VAL A 567 -23.10 18.42 18.76
CA VAL A 567 -23.11 19.45 17.70
C VAL A 567 -24.29 20.40 17.84
N HIS A 568 -24.08 21.69 17.59
CA HIS A 568 -25.13 22.69 17.63
C HIS A 568 -26.23 22.40 16.58
N PRO A 569 -27.53 22.43 16.94
CA PRO A 569 -28.63 22.08 16.02
C PRO A 569 -28.62 22.85 14.68
N GLU A 570 -28.32 24.15 14.70
CA GLU A 570 -28.27 24.97 13.48
C GLU A 570 -27.06 24.71 12.56
N ALA A 571 -26.02 24.05 13.08
CA ALA A 571 -24.86 23.62 12.30
C ALA A 571 -24.90 22.13 11.90
N ALA A 572 -25.91 21.39 12.38
CA ALA A 572 -26.04 19.95 12.16
C ALA A 572 -26.13 19.64 10.66
N HIS A 573 -25.21 18.84 10.12
CA HIS A 573 -25.19 18.52 8.70
C HIS A 573 -24.72 17.07 8.46
N PRO A 574 -25.31 16.31 7.51
CA PRO A 574 -24.92 14.92 7.22
C PRO A 574 -23.44 14.73 6.84
N LEU A 575 -22.76 15.78 6.37
CA LEU A 575 -21.32 15.75 6.12
C LEU A 575 -20.54 15.41 7.40
N LEU A 576 -20.96 15.90 8.56
CA LEU A 576 -20.24 15.66 9.82
C LEU A 576 -20.23 14.17 10.19
N LEU A 577 -21.34 13.44 9.94
CA LEU A 577 -21.39 11.99 10.10
C LEU A 577 -20.39 11.29 9.17
N ARG A 578 -20.32 11.71 7.90
CA ARG A 578 -19.35 11.18 6.93
C ARG A 578 -17.90 11.45 7.33
N LEU A 579 -17.64 12.52 8.08
CA LEU A 579 -16.32 12.90 8.57
C LEU A 579 -15.97 12.28 9.94
N GLY A 580 -16.88 11.50 10.52
CA GLY A 580 -16.65 10.72 11.75
C GLY A 580 -17.27 11.31 13.03
N ALA A 581 -18.22 12.23 12.91
CA ALA A 581 -19.14 12.50 14.02
C ALA A 581 -20.02 11.27 14.26
N GLY A 582 -20.25 10.90 15.51
CA GLY A 582 -21.15 9.82 15.88
C GLY A 582 -22.62 10.27 15.82
N GLU A 583 -23.51 9.36 15.45
CA GLU A 583 -24.94 9.59 15.64
C GLU A 583 -25.28 9.42 17.13
N ALA A 584 -25.98 10.38 17.72
CA ALA A 584 -26.33 10.37 19.14
C ALA A 584 -27.48 9.38 19.42
N THR A 585 -27.17 8.07 19.48
CA THR A 585 -28.11 7.03 19.95
C THR A 585 -27.86 6.70 21.42
N PRO A 586 -28.84 6.15 22.18
CA PRO A 586 -28.63 5.76 23.58
C PRO A 586 -27.40 4.86 23.79
N ARG A 587 -27.17 3.90 22.88
CA ARG A 587 -26.00 3.01 22.92
C ARG A 587 -24.69 3.76 22.63
N THR A 588 -24.66 4.59 21.58
CA THR A 588 -23.47 5.37 21.22
C THR A 588 -23.09 6.37 22.30
N VAL A 589 -24.07 6.92 23.02
CA VAL A 589 -23.84 7.79 24.17
C VAL A 589 -23.27 7.02 25.36
N LEU A 590 -23.78 5.82 25.66
CA LEU A 590 -23.23 4.96 26.72
C LEU A 590 -21.78 4.52 26.42
N GLU A 591 -21.47 4.26 25.15
CA GLU A 591 -20.14 3.88 24.71
C GLU A 591 -19.16 5.07 24.64
N ASP A 592 -19.64 6.32 24.76
CA ASP A 592 -18.78 7.50 24.70
C ASP A 592 -17.75 7.49 25.85
N PRO A 593 -16.46 7.76 25.59
CA PRO A 593 -15.43 7.79 26.62
C PRO A 593 -15.72 8.74 27.78
N LEU A 594 -16.41 9.85 27.55
CA LEU A 594 -16.78 10.79 28.61
C LEU A 594 -17.89 10.21 29.50
N THR A 595 -18.83 9.44 28.94
CA THR A 595 -19.83 8.71 29.73
C THR A 595 -19.18 7.65 30.61
N ARG A 596 -18.23 6.86 30.05
CA ARG A 596 -17.47 5.88 30.84
C ARG A 596 -16.69 6.53 31.98
N SER A 597 -16.01 7.65 31.69
CA SER A 597 -15.30 8.41 32.71
C SER A 597 -16.22 8.98 33.78
N ALA A 598 -17.44 9.41 33.42
CA ALA A 598 -18.42 9.91 34.37
C ALA A 598 -18.92 8.81 35.31
N VAL A 599 -19.13 7.58 34.81
CA VAL A 599 -19.51 6.42 35.64
C VAL A 599 -18.38 5.99 36.56
N ALA A 600 -17.16 5.80 36.05
CA ALA A 600 -16.01 5.36 36.84
C ALA A 600 -15.65 6.33 37.99
N GLN A 601 -15.97 7.62 37.83
CA GLN A 601 -15.73 8.64 38.85
C GLN A 601 -16.99 9.01 39.63
N SER A 602 -18.12 8.33 39.40
CA SER A 602 -19.42 8.73 39.93
C SER A 602 -19.51 8.68 41.45
N LEU A 603 -18.80 7.76 42.11
CA LEU A 603 -18.81 7.59 43.56
C LEU A 603 -18.30 8.84 44.31
N ASP A 604 -17.24 9.46 43.79
CA ASP A 604 -16.62 10.67 44.36
C ASP A 604 -17.19 11.98 43.76
N ASN A 605 -18.13 11.88 42.82
CA ASN A 605 -18.64 13.05 42.10
C ASN A 605 -19.78 13.74 42.88
N PRO A 606 -19.75 15.08 43.07
CA PRO A 606 -20.83 15.80 43.73
C PRO A 606 -22.19 15.68 43.01
N ASP A 607 -22.18 15.38 41.71
CA ASP A 607 -23.36 15.19 40.86
C ASP A 607 -23.68 13.71 40.59
N ALA A 608 -23.22 12.79 41.45
CA ALA A 608 -23.42 11.33 41.32
C ALA A 608 -24.87 10.94 40.97
N GLU A 609 -25.85 11.52 41.64
CA GLU A 609 -27.28 11.25 41.41
C GLU A 609 -27.74 11.69 40.00
N ALA A 610 -27.22 12.81 39.47
CA ALA A 610 -27.54 13.29 38.13
C ALA A 610 -26.90 12.41 37.04
N ILE A 611 -25.68 11.92 37.29
CA ILE A 611 -25.00 10.94 36.42
C ILE A 611 -25.77 9.62 36.43
N ALA A 612 -26.12 9.09 37.61
CA ALA A 612 -26.91 7.88 37.75
C ALA A 612 -28.27 8.00 37.04
N GLN A 613 -28.97 9.12 37.18
CA GLN A 613 -30.22 9.35 36.46
C GLN A 613 -30.04 9.34 34.94
N ALA A 614 -29.00 10.00 34.41
CA ALA A 614 -28.72 10.03 32.99
C ALA A 614 -28.35 8.64 32.44
N VAL A 615 -27.50 7.90 33.16
CA VAL A 615 -27.06 6.55 32.78
C VAL A 615 -28.19 5.55 32.86
N LEU A 616 -28.99 5.52 33.93
CA LEU A 616 -30.14 4.62 34.05
C LEU A 616 -31.20 4.89 32.97
N ALA A 617 -31.42 6.15 32.60
CA ALA A 617 -32.31 6.50 31.48
C ALA A 617 -31.77 6.02 30.13
N LEU A 618 -30.46 6.15 29.91
CA LEU A 618 -29.80 5.64 28.70
C LEU A 618 -29.83 4.11 28.63
N VAL A 619 -29.60 3.43 29.76
CA VAL A 619 -29.62 1.96 29.87
C VAL A 619 -31.02 1.41 29.56
N ASP A 620 -32.06 2.05 30.11
CA ASP A 620 -33.44 1.67 29.80
C ASP A 620 -33.78 1.92 28.32
N ALA A 621 -33.42 3.09 27.79
CA ALA A 621 -33.64 3.45 26.38
C ALA A 621 -32.86 2.58 25.38
N ALA A 622 -31.65 2.14 25.74
CA ALA A 622 -30.82 1.22 24.97
C ALA A 622 -31.25 -0.25 25.11
N GLY A 623 -32.08 -0.55 26.11
CA GLY A 623 -32.61 -1.88 26.38
C GLY A 623 -31.55 -2.89 26.83
N LEU A 624 -30.49 -2.45 27.54
CA LEU A 624 -29.43 -3.37 27.96
C LEU A 624 -29.94 -4.47 28.90
N THR A 625 -29.27 -5.61 28.86
CA THR A 625 -29.44 -6.72 29.80
C THR A 625 -28.25 -6.84 30.75
N ALA A 626 -28.44 -7.52 31.89
CA ALA A 626 -27.36 -7.83 32.83
C ALA A 626 -26.16 -8.47 32.11
N GLY A 627 -24.95 -8.00 32.44
CA GLY A 627 -23.70 -8.47 31.84
C GLY A 627 -23.35 -7.89 30.47
N GLU A 628 -24.23 -7.16 29.78
CA GLU A 628 -23.92 -6.58 28.45
C GLU A 628 -22.90 -5.43 28.52
N ALA A 629 -22.84 -4.71 29.65
CA ALA A 629 -21.88 -3.63 29.87
C ALA A 629 -21.31 -3.69 31.30
N PRO A 630 -20.33 -4.56 31.58
CA PRO A 630 -19.82 -4.82 32.94
C PRO A 630 -19.32 -3.57 33.66
N TRP A 631 -18.66 -2.65 32.94
CA TRP A 631 -18.16 -1.37 33.48
C TRP A 631 -19.21 -0.47 34.13
N LEU A 632 -20.51 -0.73 33.90
CA LEU A 632 -21.59 -0.02 34.58
C LEU A 632 -21.70 -0.39 36.07
N SER A 633 -21.07 -1.48 36.52
CA SER A 633 -21.01 -1.88 37.94
C SER A 633 -20.39 -0.82 38.84
N GLU A 634 -19.56 0.06 38.28
CA GLU A 634 -18.94 1.19 38.98
C GLU A 634 -19.90 2.37 39.21
N LEU A 635 -21.11 2.32 38.64
CA LEU A 635 -22.07 3.40 38.79
C LEU A 635 -22.50 3.53 40.26
N ALA A 636 -22.25 4.70 40.84
CA ALA A 636 -22.65 5.01 42.19
C ALA A 636 -24.17 5.09 42.31
N LEU A 637 -24.73 4.17 43.09
CA LEU A 637 -26.15 4.06 43.40
C LEU A 637 -26.37 4.12 44.91
N ARG A 638 -27.55 4.56 45.30
CA ARG A 638 -27.92 4.71 46.72
C ARG A 638 -28.41 3.39 47.31
N GLY A 639 -27.80 2.96 48.42
CA GLY A 639 -28.23 1.83 49.24
C GLY A 639 -29.42 2.18 50.13
N ALA A 640 -30.07 1.15 50.69
CA ALA A 640 -31.21 1.26 51.59
C ALA A 640 -30.86 1.90 52.95
N ASP A 641 -29.58 1.93 53.31
CA ASP A 641 -29.02 2.66 54.46
C ASP A 641 -28.73 4.15 54.16
N GLY A 642 -28.84 4.56 52.89
CA GLY A 642 -28.67 5.93 52.43
C GLY A 642 -27.26 6.30 51.96
N GLU A 643 -26.30 5.38 52.08
CA GLU A 643 -24.93 5.54 51.59
C GLU A 643 -24.84 5.24 50.08
N LEU A 644 -23.75 5.66 49.43
CA LEU A 644 -23.48 5.36 48.02
C LEU A 644 -22.59 4.14 47.89
N TYR A 645 -22.98 3.25 46.99
CA TYR A 645 -22.25 2.03 46.65
C TYR A 645 -22.05 1.96 45.14
N PRO A 646 -20.96 1.37 44.64
CA PRO A 646 -20.93 0.84 43.29
C PRO A 646 -22.13 -0.09 43.07
N ALA A 647 -22.75 -0.02 41.89
CA ALA A 647 -23.88 -0.89 41.54
C ALA A 647 -23.53 -2.38 41.71
N GLY A 648 -22.28 -2.77 41.40
CA GLY A 648 -21.75 -4.13 41.57
C GLY A 648 -21.66 -4.64 43.02
N GLU A 649 -21.81 -3.76 44.01
CA GLU A 649 -21.79 -4.07 45.45
C GLU A 649 -23.18 -3.98 46.11
N LEU A 650 -24.23 -3.74 45.31
CA LEU A 650 -25.60 -3.70 45.79
C LEU A 650 -26.35 -4.99 45.46
N LEU A 651 -26.98 -5.58 46.47
CA LEU A 651 -27.90 -6.70 46.34
C LEU A 651 -29.33 -6.23 46.05
N LEU A 652 -30.04 -6.96 45.20
CA LEU A 652 -31.49 -6.91 45.18
C LEU A 652 -32.04 -7.69 46.40
N ALA A 653 -32.87 -7.04 47.22
CA ALA A 653 -33.38 -7.61 48.47
C ALA A 653 -34.10 -8.96 48.29
N ASP A 654 -34.81 -9.13 47.17
CA ASP A 654 -35.53 -10.36 46.81
C ASP A 654 -34.72 -11.27 45.86
N GLY A 655 -33.42 -10.99 45.66
CA GLY A 655 -32.51 -11.73 44.79
C GLY A 655 -32.09 -13.09 45.37
N ALA A 656 -31.64 -13.99 44.50
CA ALA A 656 -31.21 -15.33 44.89
C ALA A 656 -29.93 -15.34 45.74
N LEU A 657 -29.06 -14.33 45.57
CA LEU A 657 -27.78 -14.22 46.29
C LEU A 657 -27.94 -13.69 47.73
N ALA A 658 -28.89 -12.79 47.97
CA ALA A 658 -29.04 -12.09 49.25
C ALA A 658 -29.26 -13.02 50.45
N GLY A 659 -29.84 -14.21 50.24
CA GLY A 659 -30.04 -15.22 51.29
C GLY A 659 -28.90 -16.22 51.48
N LEU A 660 -27.86 -16.18 50.64
CA LEU A 660 -26.74 -17.14 50.65
C LEU A 660 -25.49 -16.59 51.32
N LEU A 661 -25.32 -15.28 51.29
CA LEU A 661 -24.16 -14.60 51.82
C LEU A 661 -24.22 -14.46 53.34
N ASP A 662 -23.05 -14.35 53.96
CA ASP A 662 -22.94 -13.97 55.36
C ASP A 662 -23.54 -12.55 55.59
N PRO A 663 -24.42 -12.36 56.60
CA PRO A 663 -24.98 -11.05 56.92
C PRO A 663 -23.96 -9.97 57.32
N GLU A 664 -22.73 -10.32 57.70
CA GLU A 664 -21.66 -9.37 58.08
C GLU A 664 -20.73 -8.99 56.92
N THR A 665 -21.21 -9.09 55.67
CA THR A 665 -20.46 -8.74 54.44
C THR A 665 -20.44 -7.24 54.12
N HIS A 666 -19.65 -6.85 53.11
CA HIS A 666 -19.52 -5.45 52.66
C HIS A 666 -20.64 -5.01 51.70
N PHE A 667 -21.46 -5.94 51.20
CA PHE A 667 -22.53 -5.66 50.24
C PHE A 667 -23.66 -4.83 50.84
N GLY A 668 -24.09 -3.79 50.12
CA GLY A 668 -25.30 -3.02 50.42
C GLY A 668 -26.56 -3.67 49.81
N THR A 669 -27.74 -3.15 50.15
CA THR A 669 -29.00 -3.51 49.46
C THR A 669 -29.55 -2.31 48.72
N ALA A 670 -29.95 -2.46 47.46
CA ALA A 670 -30.47 -1.35 46.66
C ALA A 670 -31.72 -0.73 47.31
N THR A 671 -31.80 0.61 47.32
CA THR A 671 -32.93 1.31 47.94
C THR A 671 -34.26 1.03 47.22
N PRO A 672 -35.39 0.85 47.94
CA PRO A 672 -36.69 0.55 47.31
C PRO A 672 -37.12 1.56 46.24
N GLU A 673 -36.78 2.84 46.40
CA GLU A 673 -37.11 3.90 45.44
C GLU A 673 -36.44 3.70 44.07
N LEU A 674 -35.21 3.16 44.03
CA LEU A 674 -34.52 2.84 42.76
C LEU A 674 -35.24 1.70 42.05
N VAL A 675 -35.63 0.67 42.80
CA VAL A 675 -36.36 -0.50 42.27
C VAL A 675 -37.73 -0.08 41.74
N GLU A 676 -38.46 0.78 42.46
CA GLU A 676 -39.76 1.29 42.03
C GLU A 676 -39.67 2.17 40.77
N ARG A 677 -38.62 2.98 40.63
CA ARG A 677 -38.47 3.93 39.52
C ARG A 677 -37.96 3.30 38.23
N HIS A 678 -36.94 2.44 38.32
CA HIS A 678 -36.23 1.91 37.15
C HIS A 678 -36.50 0.41 36.93
N GLY A 679 -37.01 -0.29 37.93
CA GLY A 679 -37.27 -1.72 37.88
C GLY A 679 -36.01 -2.59 38.05
N PRO A 680 -36.17 -3.84 38.52
CA PRO A 680 -35.03 -4.73 38.79
C PRO A 680 -34.21 -5.07 37.53
N ARG A 681 -34.83 -5.07 36.34
CA ARG A 681 -34.15 -5.34 35.07
C ARG A 681 -33.07 -4.30 34.76
N VAL A 682 -33.37 -3.01 34.93
CA VAL A 682 -32.43 -1.91 34.62
C VAL A 682 -31.33 -1.88 35.67
N LEU A 683 -31.65 -2.15 36.94
CA LEU A 683 -30.67 -2.24 38.02
C LEU A 683 -29.70 -3.41 37.81
N ALA A 684 -30.21 -4.59 37.43
CA ALA A 684 -29.35 -5.72 37.06
C ALA A 684 -28.50 -5.42 35.81
N ALA A 685 -29.01 -4.65 34.86
CA ALA A 685 -28.25 -4.22 33.67
C ALA A 685 -27.07 -3.28 33.99
N VAL A 686 -27.13 -2.53 35.09
CA VAL A 686 -26.00 -1.72 35.58
C VAL A 686 -25.15 -2.44 36.62
N GLY A 687 -25.42 -3.72 36.91
CA GLY A 687 -24.58 -4.54 37.79
C GLY A 687 -25.11 -4.79 39.20
N VAL A 688 -26.31 -4.32 39.57
CA VAL A 688 -26.93 -4.68 40.87
C VAL A 688 -27.22 -6.18 40.90
N LEU A 689 -26.74 -6.86 41.95
CA LEU A 689 -26.68 -8.31 42.06
C LEU A 689 -28.05 -8.94 42.35
N ASP A 690 -28.56 -9.75 41.43
CA ASP A 690 -29.75 -10.61 41.60
C ASP A 690 -29.41 -12.09 41.87
N GLY A 691 -28.15 -12.47 41.65
CA GLY A 691 -27.56 -13.80 41.74
C GLY A 691 -26.04 -13.68 41.79
N PHE A 692 -25.32 -14.80 41.70
CA PHE A 692 -23.85 -14.78 41.64
C PHE A 692 -23.34 -13.90 40.49
N ALA A 693 -22.45 -12.97 40.80
CA ALA A 693 -21.71 -12.22 39.79
C ALA A 693 -20.75 -13.16 39.06
N VAL A 694 -20.75 -13.08 37.73
CA VAL A 694 -19.85 -13.87 36.87
C VAL A 694 -18.93 -12.92 36.14
N VAL A 695 -17.63 -13.02 36.38
CA VAL A 695 -16.59 -12.42 35.56
C VAL A 695 -16.55 -13.20 34.25
N ASN A 696 -16.60 -12.47 33.13
CA ASN A 696 -16.39 -13.04 31.81
C ASN A 696 -15.32 -12.20 31.13
N ASP A 697 -14.29 -12.85 30.61
CA ASP A 697 -13.24 -12.20 29.83
C ASP A 697 -12.83 -13.10 28.66
N THR A 698 -12.13 -12.52 27.70
CA THR A 698 -11.69 -13.19 26.47
C THR A 698 -10.22 -12.94 26.24
N ASP A 699 -9.52 -13.93 25.69
CA ASP A 699 -8.09 -13.85 25.43
C ASP A 699 -7.24 -13.54 26.69
N VAL A 700 -7.63 -14.13 27.83
CA VAL A 700 -6.93 -13.96 29.12
C VAL A 700 -5.57 -14.65 29.07
N MET A 701 -4.50 -13.92 29.34
CA MET A 701 -3.17 -14.50 29.51
C MET A 701 -3.09 -15.16 30.88
N ILE A 702 -2.77 -16.45 30.93
CA ILE A 702 -2.59 -17.21 32.17
C ILE A 702 -1.18 -16.90 32.68
N ASP A 703 -1.05 -15.74 33.30
CA ASP A 703 0.21 -15.23 33.85
C ASP A 703 -0.08 -14.39 35.11
N PRO A 704 0.69 -14.54 36.21
CA PRO A 704 0.46 -13.79 37.44
C PRO A 704 0.59 -12.26 37.31
N ASP A 705 1.36 -11.75 36.33
CA ASP A 705 1.54 -10.31 36.15
C ASP A 705 0.39 -9.67 35.34
N ASP A 706 -0.36 -10.46 34.56
CA ASP A 706 -1.39 -9.99 33.62
C ASP A 706 -2.83 -10.44 33.97
N CYS A 707 -3.00 -11.53 34.72
CA CYS A 707 -4.31 -12.06 35.12
C CYS A 707 -4.70 -11.54 36.51
N ASP A 708 -5.52 -10.48 36.53
CA ASP A 708 -6.08 -9.91 37.76
C ASP A 708 -7.56 -9.56 37.56
N HIS A 709 -8.43 -10.39 38.11
CA HIS A 709 -9.88 -10.23 38.08
C HIS A 709 -10.47 -9.93 39.47
N ASP A 710 -9.63 -9.59 40.45
CA ASP A 710 -10.00 -9.42 41.87
C ASP A 710 -10.74 -10.65 42.44
N LEU A 711 -10.35 -11.87 42.03
CA LEU A 711 -10.94 -13.12 42.50
C LEU A 711 -10.20 -13.67 43.74
N ASP A 712 -10.94 -14.28 44.68
CA ASP A 712 -10.34 -14.87 45.88
C ASP A 712 -9.31 -15.97 45.53
N ARG A 713 -8.08 -15.81 46.00
CA ARG A 713 -6.97 -16.76 45.78
C ARG A 713 -6.69 -17.05 44.29
N GLU A 714 -6.87 -16.06 43.42
CA GLU A 714 -6.58 -16.17 41.98
C GLU A 714 -5.13 -16.56 41.69
N GLU A 715 -4.16 -15.98 42.42
CA GLU A 715 -2.74 -16.30 42.29
C GLU A 715 -2.46 -17.81 42.49
N GLU A 716 -3.08 -18.42 43.51
CA GLU A 716 -2.91 -19.85 43.78
C GLU A 716 -3.56 -20.74 42.71
N TRP A 717 -4.64 -20.26 42.08
CA TRP A 717 -5.25 -20.94 40.94
C TRP A 717 -4.33 -20.89 39.71
N LEU A 718 -3.73 -19.73 39.45
CA LEU A 718 -2.78 -19.56 38.34
C LEU A 718 -1.57 -20.48 38.49
N GLU A 719 -0.97 -20.54 39.69
CA GLU A 719 0.12 -21.49 39.99
C GLU A 719 -0.32 -22.93 39.71
N ALA A 720 -1.48 -23.33 40.23
CA ALA A 720 -2.01 -24.67 40.06
C ALA A 720 -2.33 -25.02 38.60
N VAL A 721 -2.72 -24.04 37.77
CA VAL A 721 -2.97 -24.24 36.33
C VAL A 721 -1.66 -24.28 35.55
N LEU A 722 -0.70 -23.41 35.86
CA LEU A 722 0.61 -23.37 35.18
C LEU A 722 1.38 -24.67 35.36
N ASP A 723 1.31 -25.29 36.53
CA ASP A 723 1.89 -26.62 36.79
C ASP A 723 1.32 -27.72 35.88
N LEU A 724 0.10 -27.54 35.34
CA LEU A 724 -0.54 -28.48 34.41
C LEU A 724 -0.08 -28.31 32.96
N LEU A 725 0.52 -27.17 32.65
CA LEU A 725 0.81 -26.77 31.28
C LEU A 725 2.29 -27.08 30.96
N PRO A 726 2.59 -27.45 29.71
CA PRO A 726 3.97 -27.65 29.29
C PRO A 726 4.76 -26.33 29.35
N ASP A 727 6.02 -26.41 29.77
CA ASP A 727 6.96 -25.29 29.73
C ASP A 727 7.04 -24.69 28.30
N ALA A 728 6.50 -23.48 28.15
CA ALA A 728 6.48 -22.76 26.88
C ALA A 728 7.18 -21.40 27.03
N GLY A 729 7.88 -20.96 25.98
CA GLY A 729 8.55 -19.65 25.96
C GLY A 729 7.60 -18.46 25.79
N VAL A 730 6.29 -18.68 25.86
CA VAL A 730 5.21 -17.67 25.76
C VAL A 730 4.12 -18.01 26.77
N PRO A 731 3.51 -17.00 27.44
CA PRO A 731 2.40 -17.24 28.36
C PRO A 731 1.22 -17.95 27.68
N PRO A 732 0.59 -18.94 28.34
CA PRO A 732 -0.63 -19.58 27.85
C PRO A 732 -1.81 -18.59 27.79
N VAL A 733 -2.78 -18.84 26.91
CA VAL A 733 -3.95 -17.95 26.74
C VAL A 733 -5.26 -18.74 26.84
N ALA A 734 -6.19 -18.27 27.67
CA ALA A 734 -7.56 -18.75 27.71
C ALA A 734 -8.46 -17.89 26.79
N PRO A 735 -8.96 -18.42 25.66
CA PRO A 735 -9.79 -17.64 24.73
C PRO A 735 -11.11 -17.15 25.35
N GLU A 736 -11.67 -17.94 26.27
CA GLU A 736 -12.88 -17.62 27.02
C GLU A 736 -12.61 -17.96 28.49
N PHE A 737 -12.75 -16.97 29.36
CA PHE A 737 -12.62 -17.11 30.81
C PHE A 737 -13.96 -16.77 31.47
N SER A 738 -14.38 -17.60 32.42
CA SER A 738 -15.57 -17.33 33.22
C SER A 738 -15.39 -17.83 34.65
N ALA A 739 -15.70 -16.97 35.62
CA ALA A 739 -15.53 -17.26 37.04
C ALA A 739 -16.65 -16.61 37.86
N VAL A 740 -17.12 -17.33 38.88
CA VAL A 740 -18.00 -16.75 39.91
C VAL A 740 -17.15 -16.03 40.94
N ARG A 741 -17.51 -14.77 41.23
CA ARG A 741 -16.87 -13.98 42.29
C ARG A 741 -17.49 -14.27 43.66
N ASP A 742 -16.82 -13.78 44.70
CA ASP A 742 -17.41 -13.60 46.03
C ASP A 742 -17.86 -14.92 46.69
N LEU A 743 -17.21 -16.05 46.32
CA LEU A 743 -17.50 -17.40 46.81
C LEU A 743 -17.14 -17.57 48.30
N GLU A 744 -16.13 -16.83 48.77
CA GLU A 744 -15.64 -16.82 50.14
C GLU A 744 -16.69 -16.29 51.14
N TYR A 745 -17.68 -15.52 50.66
CA TYR A 745 -18.74 -14.95 51.48
C TYR A 745 -19.99 -15.86 51.59
N VAL A 746 -19.99 -17.02 50.94
CA VAL A 746 -21.12 -17.97 50.97
C VAL A 746 -21.21 -18.68 52.32
N ALA A 747 -22.35 -18.52 52.98
CA ALA A 747 -22.67 -19.21 54.24
C ALA A 747 -23.46 -20.53 54.02
N ASP A 748 -24.34 -20.60 53.03
CA ASP A 748 -25.17 -21.78 52.70
C ASP A 748 -24.68 -22.52 51.44
N TRP A 749 -23.64 -23.34 51.59
CA TRP A 749 -23.05 -24.13 50.50
C TRP A 749 -24.02 -25.10 49.81
N PRO A 750 -24.89 -25.85 50.51
CA PRO A 750 -25.90 -26.68 49.86
C PRO A 750 -26.80 -25.89 48.89
N ALA A 751 -27.29 -24.72 49.31
CA ALA A 751 -28.11 -23.86 48.45
C ALA A 751 -27.30 -23.24 47.29
N ALA A 752 -26.06 -22.81 47.56
CA ALA A 752 -25.16 -22.28 46.53
C ALA A 752 -24.81 -23.32 45.46
N LEU A 753 -24.45 -24.55 45.83
CA LEU A 753 -24.17 -25.63 44.89
C LEU A 753 -25.40 -26.00 44.04
N ALA A 754 -26.61 -25.90 44.60
CA ALA A 754 -27.83 -26.12 43.85
C ALA A 754 -28.07 -25.04 42.76
N LEU A 755 -27.62 -23.81 42.99
CA LEU A 755 -27.63 -22.75 41.97
C LEU A 755 -26.51 -22.93 40.94
N LEU A 756 -25.28 -23.18 41.38
CA LEU A 756 -24.11 -23.40 40.51
C LEU A 756 -24.29 -24.61 39.59
N SER A 757 -25.08 -25.61 39.99
CA SER A 757 -25.33 -26.80 39.17
C SER A 757 -26.32 -26.58 38.02
N ARG A 758 -26.96 -25.40 37.91
CA ARG A 758 -27.99 -25.08 36.91
C ARG A 758 -27.48 -24.09 35.86
N PRO A 759 -27.89 -24.19 34.58
CA PRO A 759 -27.60 -23.17 33.58
C PRO A 759 -28.21 -21.80 33.97
N PRO A 760 -27.54 -20.67 33.65
CA PRO A 760 -26.25 -20.61 32.96
C PRO A 760 -25.03 -20.88 33.86
N LEU A 761 -25.14 -20.72 35.18
CA LEU A 761 -24.00 -20.81 36.12
C LEU A 761 -23.20 -22.11 36.01
N ARG A 762 -23.83 -23.23 35.65
CA ARG A 762 -23.13 -24.50 35.42
C ARG A 762 -21.95 -24.39 34.46
N SER A 763 -21.96 -23.44 33.52
CA SER A 763 -20.87 -23.28 32.55
C SER A 763 -19.54 -22.93 33.20
N VAL A 764 -19.54 -22.21 34.33
CA VAL A 764 -18.31 -21.82 35.05
C VAL A 764 -17.62 -23.01 35.72
N LEU A 765 -18.27 -24.16 35.80
CA LEU A 765 -17.69 -25.41 36.31
C LEU A 765 -17.05 -26.26 35.22
N HIS A 766 -17.29 -25.95 33.94
CA HIS A 766 -16.65 -26.69 32.85
C HIS A 766 -15.13 -26.45 32.84
N PRO A 767 -14.34 -27.43 32.37
CA PRO A 767 -12.91 -27.23 32.18
C PRO A 767 -12.62 -26.00 31.32
N LEU A 768 -11.64 -25.21 31.76
CA LEU A 768 -11.10 -24.09 31.02
C LEU A 768 -10.20 -24.62 29.90
N ARG A 769 -10.34 -24.04 28.70
CA ARG A 769 -9.48 -24.36 27.56
C ARG A 769 -8.36 -23.33 27.47
N VAL A 770 -7.12 -23.81 27.56
CA VAL A 770 -5.92 -22.97 27.49
C VAL A 770 -5.12 -23.34 26.26
N LEU A 771 -4.74 -22.32 25.49
CA LEU A 771 -3.84 -22.42 24.34
C LEU A 771 -2.39 -22.25 24.80
N VAL A 772 -1.58 -23.29 24.63
CA VAL A 772 -0.16 -23.29 24.99
C VAL A 772 0.64 -23.90 23.84
N ALA A 773 1.65 -23.17 23.35
CA ALA A 773 2.50 -23.59 22.23
C ALA A 773 1.75 -24.08 20.95
N GLY A 774 0.52 -23.62 20.73
CA GLY A 774 -0.32 -24.02 19.59
C GLY A 774 -1.21 -25.25 19.82
N GLU A 775 -1.21 -25.81 21.03
CA GLU A 775 -2.07 -26.90 21.46
C GLU A 775 -3.15 -26.40 22.44
N VAL A 776 -4.32 -27.04 22.43
CA VAL A 776 -5.40 -26.77 23.40
C VAL A 776 -5.27 -27.80 24.52
N VAL A 777 -5.06 -27.32 25.75
CA VAL A 777 -5.06 -28.13 26.97
C VAL A 777 -6.29 -27.75 27.80
N GLU A 778 -7.03 -28.75 28.28
CA GLU A 778 -8.14 -28.54 29.22
C GLU A 778 -7.62 -28.61 30.65
N VAL A 779 -7.88 -27.56 31.44
CA VAL A 779 -7.49 -27.41 32.85
C VAL A 779 -8.74 -27.10 33.69
N PRO A 780 -8.70 -27.28 35.03
CA PRO A 780 -9.80 -26.83 35.88
C PRO A 780 -10.05 -25.33 35.73
N SER A 781 -11.31 -24.94 35.53
CA SER A 781 -11.71 -23.54 35.63
C SER A 781 -11.52 -23.03 37.06
N TYR A 782 -11.37 -21.71 37.21
CA TYR A 782 -11.19 -21.07 38.52
C TYR A 782 -12.26 -21.52 39.53
N THR A 783 -13.54 -21.46 39.17
CA THR A 783 -14.62 -21.82 40.11
C THR A 783 -14.60 -23.31 40.45
N ALA A 784 -14.33 -24.20 39.49
CA ALA A 784 -14.21 -25.63 39.77
C ALA A 784 -13.02 -25.95 40.68
N TRP A 785 -11.86 -25.33 40.42
CA TRP A 785 -10.67 -25.42 41.25
C TRP A 785 -10.93 -24.93 42.68
N TRP A 786 -11.52 -23.74 42.83
CA TRP A 786 -11.81 -23.14 44.12
C TRP A 786 -12.73 -24.06 44.93
N LEU A 787 -13.79 -24.60 44.33
CA LEU A 787 -14.68 -25.55 45.00
C LEU A 787 -13.97 -26.85 45.38
N SER A 788 -13.02 -27.33 44.56
CA SER A 788 -12.27 -28.56 44.82
C SER A 788 -11.30 -28.46 46.02
N THR A 789 -10.80 -27.25 46.30
CA THR A 789 -9.80 -27.00 47.37
C THR A 789 -10.45 -26.59 48.70
N HIS A 790 -11.76 -26.29 48.70
CA HIS A 790 -12.51 -25.84 49.88
C HIS A 790 -13.48 -26.91 50.43
N PRO A 791 -13.78 -26.89 51.74
CA PRO A 791 -14.63 -27.89 52.40
C PRO A 791 -16.14 -27.67 52.14
N VAL A 792 -16.54 -27.57 50.87
CA VAL A 792 -17.90 -27.18 50.44
C VAL A 792 -18.92 -28.32 50.51
N LEU A 793 -18.48 -29.57 50.70
CA LEU A 793 -19.34 -30.76 50.80
C LEU A 793 -19.33 -31.31 52.23
N GLY A 794 -20.20 -30.77 53.09
CA GLY A 794 -20.37 -31.27 54.47
C GLY A 794 -19.09 -31.14 55.31
N GLY A 795 -18.28 -30.09 55.07
CA GLY A 795 -17.00 -29.88 55.75
C GLY A 795 -15.83 -30.67 55.16
N ARG A 796 -16.02 -31.36 54.04
CA ARG A 796 -14.97 -32.11 53.31
C ARG A 796 -14.73 -31.51 51.93
N ARG A 797 -13.50 -31.70 51.44
CA ARG A 797 -13.12 -31.31 50.07
C ARG A 797 -13.66 -32.32 49.06
N PRO A 798 -14.14 -31.89 47.88
CA PRO A 798 -14.56 -32.79 46.82
C PRO A 798 -13.54 -33.86 46.42
N THR A 799 -12.25 -33.52 46.39
CA THR A 799 -11.15 -34.44 46.03
C THR A 799 -10.96 -35.61 47.00
N GLN A 800 -11.53 -35.54 48.20
CA GLN A 800 -11.49 -36.63 49.20
C GLN A 800 -12.67 -37.60 49.07
N LEU A 801 -13.51 -37.39 48.06
CA LEU A 801 -14.76 -38.09 47.87
C LEU A 801 -14.77 -38.74 46.48
N ARG A 802 -15.47 -39.86 46.39
CA ARG A 802 -15.85 -40.51 45.14
C ARG A 802 -17.36 -40.46 44.96
N LEU A 803 -17.81 -40.61 43.72
CA LEU A 803 -19.22 -40.87 43.48
C LEU A 803 -19.62 -42.23 44.09
N PRO A 804 -20.87 -42.39 44.56
CA PRO A 804 -21.41 -43.69 44.95
C PRO A 804 -21.37 -44.73 43.81
N THR A 805 -21.36 -44.27 42.56
CA THR A 805 -21.34 -45.05 41.31
C THR A 805 -19.95 -45.21 40.70
N ALA A 806 -18.89 -44.75 41.39
CA ALA A 806 -17.51 -44.78 40.91
C ALA A 806 -16.95 -46.20 40.69
N ASP A 807 -15.79 -46.28 40.02
CA ASP A 807 -15.04 -47.52 39.80
C ASP A 807 -14.80 -48.27 41.13
N PRO A 808 -15.15 -49.58 41.21
CA PRO A 808 -14.87 -50.40 42.38
C PRO A 808 -13.42 -50.40 42.84
N LEU A 809 -12.43 -50.15 41.95
CA LEU A 809 -11.03 -50.04 42.33
C LEU A 809 -10.72 -48.85 43.26
N LEU A 810 -11.60 -47.84 43.30
CA LEU A 810 -11.48 -46.68 44.19
C LEU A 810 -12.15 -46.90 45.55
N PHE A 811 -12.82 -48.04 45.77
CA PHE A 811 -13.53 -48.30 47.01
C PHE A 811 -12.52 -48.57 48.14
N GLY A 812 -12.79 -48.00 49.31
CA GLY A 812 -11.87 -48.04 50.46
C GLY A 812 -10.79 -46.95 50.41
N LEU A 813 -10.50 -46.38 49.23
CA LEU A 813 -9.53 -45.29 49.07
C LEU A 813 -10.15 -43.90 49.36
N TYR A 814 -11.43 -43.71 49.02
CA TYR A 814 -12.15 -42.42 49.14
C TYR A 814 -13.48 -42.55 49.90
N GLY A 815 -13.97 -41.44 50.45
CA GLY A 815 -15.32 -41.35 51.06
C GLY A 815 -16.44 -41.17 50.04
N ASP A 816 -17.70 -41.37 50.43
CA ASP A 816 -18.85 -41.16 49.53
C ASP A 816 -19.28 -39.67 49.46
N ALA A 817 -19.47 -39.16 48.25
CA ALA A 817 -20.10 -37.85 48.03
C ALA A 817 -21.62 -37.87 48.29
N PRO A 818 -22.26 -36.72 48.59
CA PRO A 818 -23.71 -36.64 48.77
C PRO A 818 -24.47 -37.05 47.51
N ALA A 819 -25.53 -37.85 47.67
CA ALA A 819 -26.31 -38.39 46.55
C ALA A 819 -27.41 -37.44 46.03
N ASP A 820 -27.61 -36.29 46.69
CA ASP A 820 -28.64 -35.29 46.39
C ASP A 820 -28.13 -34.11 45.53
N VAL A 821 -26.83 -34.10 45.21
CA VAL A 821 -26.19 -33.14 44.30
C VAL A 821 -25.97 -33.78 42.93
N ASP A 822 -26.02 -32.99 41.86
CA ASP A 822 -25.83 -33.44 40.48
C ASP A 822 -24.44 -34.11 40.31
N GLU A 823 -24.41 -35.40 39.99
CA GLU A 823 -23.17 -36.19 39.88
C GLU A 823 -22.17 -35.61 38.87
N ALA A 824 -22.67 -35.01 37.79
CA ALA A 824 -21.79 -34.39 36.77
C ALA A 824 -21.21 -33.06 37.27
N ALA A 825 -21.93 -32.28 38.07
CA ALA A 825 -21.37 -31.11 38.77
C ALA A 825 -20.36 -31.52 39.84
N LEU A 826 -20.64 -32.59 40.59
CA LEU A 826 -19.70 -33.16 41.57
C LEU A 826 -18.39 -33.61 40.90
N ALA A 827 -18.47 -34.29 39.75
CA ALA A 827 -17.31 -34.69 38.98
C ALA A 827 -16.48 -33.47 38.52
N MET A 828 -17.14 -32.41 38.03
CA MET A 828 -16.47 -31.17 37.60
C MET A 828 -15.70 -30.46 38.72
N ILE A 829 -16.18 -30.51 39.97
CA ILE A 829 -15.48 -29.93 41.13
C ILE A 829 -14.49 -30.90 41.80
N GLY A 830 -14.19 -32.05 41.17
CA GLY A 830 -13.12 -32.95 41.59
C GLY A 830 -13.56 -34.19 42.39
N VAL A 831 -14.84 -34.53 42.47
CA VAL A 831 -15.25 -35.83 43.05
C VAL A 831 -14.82 -36.98 42.14
N ARG A 832 -14.14 -38.00 42.69
CA ARG A 832 -13.53 -39.09 41.92
C ARG A 832 -14.57 -40.02 41.28
N THR A 833 -14.34 -40.39 40.01
CA THR A 833 -15.25 -41.18 39.17
C THR A 833 -14.65 -42.54 38.79
N THR A 834 -13.52 -42.56 38.09
CA THR A 834 -12.87 -43.79 37.62
C THR A 834 -11.37 -43.75 37.89
N LEU A 835 -10.74 -44.92 38.02
CA LEU A 835 -9.28 -45.00 38.19
C LEU A 835 -8.54 -44.43 36.96
N ALA A 836 -9.07 -44.65 35.76
CA ALA A 836 -8.47 -44.13 34.53
C ALA A 836 -8.47 -42.59 34.51
N ASP A 837 -9.58 -41.95 34.90
CA ASP A 837 -9.67 -40.49 34.99
C ASP A 837 -8.71 -39.94 36.06
N LEU A 838 -8.60 -40.63 37.21
CA LEU A 838 -7.64 -40.27 38.25
C LEU A 838 -6.20 -40.32 37.73
N LEU A 839 -5.79 -41.42 37.10
CA LEU A 839 -4.43 -41.55 36.58
C LEU A 839 -4.13 -40.63 35.39
N ALA A 840 -5.16 -40.24 34.63
CA ALA A 840 -5.04 -39.25 33.56
C ALA A 840 -4.92 -37.82 34.11
N SER A 841 -5.51 -37.53 35.28
CA SER A 841 -5.41 -36.23 35.92
C SER A 841 -3.99 -35.94 36.41
N HIS A 842 -3.58 -34.67 36.38
CA HIS A 842 -2.30 -34.24 36.92
C HIS A 842 -2.27 -34.38 38.44
N GLY A 843 -1.16 -34.88 39.00
CA GLY A 843 -1.03 -35.22 40.42
C GLY A 843 -1.90 -36.40 40.87
N GLY A 844 -2.78 -36.95 40.02
CA GLY A 844 -3.64 -38.08 40.37
C GLY A 844 -2.90 -39.40 40.61
N PRO A 845 -1.85 -39.75 39.83
CA PRO A 845 -0.98 -40.87 40.17
C PRO A 845 -0.26 -40.71 41.52
N ASP A 846 0.25 -39.51 41.83
CA ASP A 846 0.87 -39.21 43.13
C ASP A 846 -0.16 -39.35 44.26
N GLU A 847 -1.37 -38.82 44.08
CA GLU A 847 -2.48 -38.98 45.02
C GLU A 847 -2.80 -40.46 45.29
N LEU A 848 -2.82 -41.29 44.24
CA LEU A 848 -3.04 -42.73 44.40
C LEU A 848 -1.88 -43.42 45.13
N LEU A 849 -0.63 -43.05 44.82
CA LEU A 849 0.54 -43.59 45.49
C LEU A 849 0.59 -43.18 46.97
N ASP A 850 0.23 -41.94 47.29
CA ASP A 850 0.11 -41.47 48.67
C ASP A 850 -0.96 -42.29 49.43
N LEU A 851 -2.11 -42.56 48.81
CA LEU A 851 -3.14 -43.42 49.38
C LEU A 851 -2.67 -44.87 49.54
N LEU A 852 -1.92 -45.41 48.58
CA LEU A 852 -1.33 -46.75 48.67
C LEU A 852 -0.26 -46.82 49.77
N GLY A 853 0.47 -45.72 49.98
CA GLY A 853 1.45 -45.52 51.04
C GLY A 853 0.86 -45.24 52.41
N ASP A 854 -0.46 -45.02 52.54
CA ASP A 854 -1.13 -44.80 53.83
C ASP A 854 -1.51 -46.13 54.51
N PRO A 855 -0.89 -46.50 55.65
CA PRO A 855 -1.24 -47.71 56.38
C PRO A 855 -2.70 -47.78 56.88
N ALA A 856 -3.43 -46.66 56.94
CA ALA A 856 -4.85 -46.63 57.32
C ALA A 856 -5.79 -47.12 56.21
N VAL A 857 -5.30 -47.20 54.97
CA VAL A 857 -6.06 -47.64 53.81
C VAL A 857 -5.95 -49.16 53.66
N GLU A 858 -7.10 -49.84 53.54
CA GLU A 858 -7.17 -51.28 53.30
C GLU A 858 -7.32 -51.56 51.80
N VAL A 859 -6.46 -52.42 51.26
CA VAL A 859 -6.46 -52.84 49.85
C VAL A 859 -6.28 -54.35 49.78
N ASP A 860 -7.15 -55.06 49.07
CA ASP A 860 -7.01 -56.51 48.90
C ASP A 860 -5.99 -56.89 47.80
N ARG A 861 -5.62 -58.17 47.71
CA ARG A 861 -4.57 -58.63 46.78
C ARG A 861 -4.94 -58.47 45.30
N ALA A 862 -6.23 -58.57 44.96
CA ALA A 862 -6.70 -58.42 43.58
C ALA A 862 -6.73 -56.95 43.18
N GLN A 863 -7.23 -56.08 44.07
CA GLN A 863 -7.23 -54.64 43.92
C GLN A 863 -5.79 -54.11 43.84
N LEU A 864 -4.89 -54.52 44.74
CA LEU A 864 -3.49 -54.12 44.73
C LEU A 864 -2.80 -54.48 43.41
N ARG A 865 -3.00 -55.70 42.92
CA ARG A 865 -2.48 -56.11 41.61
C ARG A 865 -3.04 -55.25 40.48
N ALA A 866 -4.34 -54.95 40.49
CA ALA A 866 -4.97 -54.12 39.46
C ALA A 866 -4.46 -52.67 39.49
N LEU A 867 -4.25 -52.11 40.68
CA LEU A 867 -3.68 -50.78 40.87
C LEU A 867 -2.22 -50.72 40.39
N TRP A 868 -1.40 -51.72 40.71
CA TRP A 868 -0.03 -51.80 40.16
C TRP A 868 0.00 -51.97 38.64
N VAL A 869 -0.90 -52.77 38.07
CA VAL A 869 -1.02 -52.88 36.61
C VAL A 869 -1.41 -51.54 35.98
N ALA A 870 -2.32 -50.79 36.60
CA ALA A 870 -2.74 -49.49 36.10
C ALA A 870 -1.62 -48.44 36.22
N LEU A 871 -0.91 -48.42 37.35
CA LEU A 871 0.23 -47.52 37.58
C LEU A 871 1.42 -47.83 36.67
N ALA A 872 1.66 -49.09 36.30
CA ALA A 872 2.68 -49.45 35.33
C ALA A 872 2.50 -48.79 33.95
N GLY A 873 1.29 -48.34 33.62
CA GLY A 873 0.99 -47.60 32.40
C GLY A 873 1.19 -46.08 32.52
N VAL A 874 1.58 -45.57 33.68
CA VAL A 874 1.87 -44.15 33.93
C VAL A 874 3.33 -43.88 33.60
N ASP A 875 3.59 -42.76 32.92
CA ASP A 875 4.94 -42.27 32.66
C ASP A 875 5.65 -41.94 33.99
N PRO A 876 6.83 -42.52 34.29
CA PRO A 876 7.59 -42.23 35.50
C PRO A 876 7.86 -40.74 35.74
N ALA A 877 7.97 -39.92 34.68
CA ALA A 877 8.18 -38.48 34.81
C ALA A 877 6.98 -37.73 35.40
N ARG A 878 5.78 -38.34 35.42
CA ARG A 878 4.54 -37.75 35.96
C ARG A 878 4.37 -37.95 37.46
N VAL A 879 5.31 -38.65 38.10
CA VAL A 879 5.15 -39.16 39.46
C VAL A 879 6.45 -38.98 40.23
N ALA A 880 6.37 -38.54 41.48
CA ALA A 880 7.52 -38.57 42.36
C ALA A 880 7.68 -39.97 42.97
N PRO A 881 8.92 -40.52 43.08
CA PRO A 881 9.13 -41.78 43.76
C PRO A 881 8.52 -41.77 45.16
N PRO A 882 7.64 -42.73 45.48
CA PRO A 882 6.90 -42.70 46.73
C PRO A 882 7.83 -43.03 47.90
N ARG A 883 7.61 -42.38 49.05
CA ARG A 883 8.35 -42.71 50.28
C ARG A 883 7.96 -44.08 50.86
N ALA A 884 6.75 -44.54 50.55
CA ALA A 884 6.18 -45.75 51.09
C ALA A 884 5.49 -46.54 49.98
N VAL A 885 5.70 -47.86 49.96
CA VAL A 885 5.13 -48.75 48.94
C VAL A 885 4.36 -49.87 49.59
N ARG A 886 3.22 -50.23 48.98
CA ARG A 886 2.40 -51.37 49.41
C ARG A 886 2.81 -52.64 48.69
N ALA A 887 3.44 -53.54 49.42
CA ALA A 887 4.07 -54.74 48.88
C ALA A 887 3.52 -56.02 49.53
N VAL A 888 3.83 -57.16 48.92
CA VAL A 888 3.49 -58.49 49.45
C VAL A 888 4.71 -59.08 50.14
N LEU A 889 4.61 -59.39 51.43
CA LEU A 889 5.66 -60.07 52.19
C LEU A 889 5.11 -61.41 52.70
N GLY A 890 5.50 -62.50 52.05
CA GLY A 890 4.89 -63.82 52.31
C GLY A 890 3.43 -63.87 51.87
N ASP A 891 2.50 -64.03 52.82
CA ASP A 891 1.05 -64.06 52.61
C ASP A 891 0.34 -62.75 52.98
N GLU A 892 1.06 -61.76 53.51
CA GLU A 892 0.51 -60.48 53.98
C GLU A 892 0.76 -59.34 52.98
N ILE A 893 -0.15 -58.36 52.97
CA ILE A 893 0.04 -57.07 52.30
C ILE A 893 0.52 -56.08 53.37
N VAL A 894 1.68 -55.49 53.14
CA VAL A 894 2.34 -54.56 54.08
C VAL A 894 2.62 -53.24 53.39
N VAL A 895 2.64 -52.15 54.15
CA VAL A 895 3.19 -50.87 53.70
C VAL A 895 4.58 -50.74 54.31
N VAL A 896 5.57 -50.51 53.47
CA VAL A 896 6.98 -50.45 53.86
C VAL A 896 7.60 -49.16 53.33
N ASP A 897 8.62 -48.65 54.02
CA ASP A 897 9.47 -47.58 53.50
C ASP A 897 10.16 -48.06 52.21
N ALA A 898 10.12 -47.23 51.17
CA ALA A 898 10.64 -47.59 49.86
C ALA A 898 12.16 -47.77 49.85
N ALA A 899 12.90 -47.07 50.73
CA ALA A 899 14.37 -47.06 50.70
C ALA A 899 15.00 -48.20 51.51
N ASP A 900 14.34 -48.71 52.56
CA ASP A 900 14.92 -49.74 53.44
C ASP A 900 14.00 -50.94 53.74
N GLY A 901 12.76 -50.92 53.24
CA GLY A 901 11.78 -51.99 53.42
C GLY A 901 11.24 -52.11 54.84
N SER A 902 11.47 -51.12 55.71
CA SER A 902 10.97 -51.14 57.08
C SER A 902 9.44 -50.97 57.13
N PRO A 903 8.69 -51.80 57.88
CA PRO A 903 7.24 -51.68 57.94
C PRO A 903 6.80 -50.36 58.58
N LEU A 904 5.88 -49.65 57.92
CA LEU A 904 5.25 -48.46 58.48
C LEU A 904 4.08 -48.85 59.40
N PRO A 905 4.04 -48.35 60.65
CA PRO A 905 3.02 -48.76 61.60
C PRO A 905 1.64 -48.24 61.20
N ALA A 906 0.64 -49.13 61.22
CA ALA A 906 -0.75 -48.70 61.09
C ALA A 906 -1.15 -47.81 62.29
N PRO A 907 -1.85 -46.70 62.06
CA PRO A 907 -2.31 -45.85 63.15
C PRO A 907 -3.22 -46.63 64.10
N GLY A 908 -2.77 -46.85 65.33
CA GLY A 908 -3.50 -47.59 66.37
C GLY A 908 -3.01 -49.01 66.67
N SER A 909 -2.00 -49.53 65.96
CA SER A 909 -1.40 -50.82 66.33
C SER A 909 -0.56 -50.67 67.60
N ALA A 910 -0.98 -51.31 68.70
CA ALA A 910 -0.23 -51.30 69.95
C ALA A 910 1.15 -51.94 69.75
N SER A 911 2.22 -51.20 70.03
CA SER A 911 3.58 -51.71 70.09
C SER A 911 3.68 -52.82 71.13
N GLY A 912 3.64 -54.09 70.71
CA GLY A 912 3.72 -55.19 71.66
C GLY A 912 3.51 -56.57 71.08
N SER A 913 4.60 -57.35 71.12
CA SER A 913 4.69 -58.82 71.09
C SER A 913 4.53 -59.57 69.76
N ASP A 914 5.63 -60.25 69.41
CA ASP A 914 5.79 -61.38 68.48
C ASP A 914 5.85 -61.15 66.96
N ALA A 915 6.13 -59.94 66.48
CA ALA A 915 6.90 -59.78 65.25
C ALA A 915 8.40 -60.01 65.55
N GLY A 916 8.74 -61.24 65.94
CA GLY A 916 10.11 -61.62 66.25
C GLY A 916 11.00 -61.45 65.03
N SER A 917 11.96 -60.53 65.11
CA SER A 917 13.26 -60.56 64.41
C SER A 917 13.24 -61.29 63.06
N ARG A 918 12.41 -60.86 62.11
CA ARG A 918 12.71 -61.06 60.70
C ARG A 918 13.82 -60.06 60.43
N GLY A 919 15.05 -60.56 60.23
CA GLY A 919 16.20 -59.73 59.88
C GLY A 919 15.84 -58.85 58.68
N GLY A 920 16.42 -57.65 58.61
CA GLY A 920 16.06 -56.62 57.63
C GLY A 920 15.72 -57.21 56.27
N ALA A 921 14.45 -57.06 55.88
CA ALA A 921 13.86 -57.70 54.71
C ALA A 921 14.42 -57.16 53.39
N GLY A 922 15.47 -56.32 53.43
CA GLY A 922 16.00 -55.61 52.28
C GLY A 922 15.02 -54.59 51.73
N GLU A 923 15.52 -53.76 50.83
CA GLU A 923 14.70 -52.85 50.03
C GLU A 923 13.60 -53.64 49.28
N PRO A 924 12.38 -53.08 49.13
CA PRO A 924 11.32 -53.68 48.34
C PRO A 924 11.78 -53.89 46.90
N VAL A 925 11.40 -55.03 46.30
CA VAL A 925 11.83 -55.37 44.94
C VAL A 925 10.64 -55.56 44.00
N VAL A 926 10.81 -55.15 42.75
CA VAL A 926 9.89 -55.49 41.67
C VAL A 926 10.35 -56.78 41.01
N VAL A 927 9.46 -57.77 40.90
CA VAL A 927 9.83 -59.10 40.39
C VAL A 927 9.61 -59.18 38.87
N GLU A 928 10.70 -59.12 38.11
CA GLU A 928 10.70 -59.20 36.64
C GLU A 928 10.70 -60.60 36.07
N ALA A 929 11.12 -61.61 36.85
CA ALA A 929 11.11 -62.98 36.38
C ALA A 929 10.69 -63.97 37.48
N PRO A 930 9.79 -64.91 37.18
CA PRO A 930 9.26 -65.84 38.18
C PRO A 930 10.28 -66.87 38.68
N ASP A 931 11.42 -67.06 38.01
CA ASP A 931 12.53 -67.88 38.51
C ASP A 931 13.40 -67.17 39.55
N LEU A 932 13.28 -65.85 39.69
CA LEU A 932 13.98 -65.07 40.72
C LEU A 932 13.22 -65.04 42.05
N LEU A 933 11.91 -65.32 42.05
CA LEU A 933 11.06 -65.34 43.25
C LEU A 933 11.67 -66.08 44.45
N PRO A 934 12.30 -67.28 44.31
CA PRO A 934 12.90 -67.97 45.45
C PRO A 934 14.09 -67.23 46.07
N LEU A 935 14.76 -66.35 45.32
CA LEU A 935 15.96 -65.63 45.74
C LEU A 935 15.63 -64.36 46.55
N VAL A 936 14.43 -63.81 46.36
CA VAL A 936 13.97 -62.56 47.00
C VAL A 936 12.74 -62.75 47.89
N ALA A 937 12.36 -64.01 48.20
CA ALA A 937 11.12 -64.33 48.91
C ALA A 937 11.04 -63.78 50.35
N ASP A 938 12.17 -63.39 50.94
CA ASP A 938 12.27 -62.75 52.25
C ASP A 938 12.10 -61.23 52.21
N ARG A 939 11.94 -60.65 51.02
CA ARG A 939 11.75 -59.21 50.80
C ARG A 939 10.30 -58.81 50.53
N PRO A 940 9.92 -57.54 50.74
CA PRO A 940 8.64 -57.02 50.27
C PRO A 940 8.60 -57.02 48.74
N LEU A 941 7.58 -57.66 48.16
CA LEU A 941 7.48 -57.86 46.71
C LEU A 941 6.40 -56.96 46.09
N VAL A 942 6.78 -56.17 45.10
CA VAL A 942 5.84 -55.52 44.17
C VAL A 942 5.59 -56.47 43.01
N LEU A 943 4.33 -56.91 42.87
CA LEU A 943 3.95 -57.99 41.96
C LEU A 943 3.01 -57.51 40.86
N ALA A 944 3.51 -57.54 39.63
CA ALA A 944 2.79 -57.25 38.39
C ALA A 944 3.11 -58.30 37.31
N PRO A 945 2.41 -58.32 36.17
CA PRO A 945 2.89 -59.01 34.97
C PRO A 945 4.35 -58.65 34.66
N PHE A 946 5.15 -59.65 34.29
CA PHE A 946 6.62 -59.50 34.16
C PHE A 946 7.04 -58.52 33.07
N ASP A 947 6.22 -58.34 32.04
CA ASP A 947 6.36 -57.36 30.97
C ASP A 947 6.16 -55.91 31.44
N LEU A 948 5.62 -55.71 32.65
CA LEU A 948 5.42 -54.41 33.29
C LEU A 948 6.38 -54.15 34.46
N ALA A 949 7.26 -55.11 34.79
CA ALA A 949 8.13 -55.01 35.95
C ALA A 949 9.18 -53.89 35.81
N GLU A 950 9.79 -53.74 34.64
CA GLU A 950 10.75 -52.65 34.38
C GLU A 950 10.07 -51.28 34.51
N ALA A 951 8.86 -51.11 33.94
CA ALA A 951 8.10 -49.86 34.03
C ALA A 951 7.73 -49.51 35.48
N LEU A 952 7.36 -50.51 36.31
CA LEU A 952 7.08 -50.28 37.72
C LEU A 952 8.32 -50.01 38.55
N SER A 953 9.44 -50.67 38.24
CA SER A 953 10.72 -50.41 38.89
C SER A 953 11.17 -48.98 38.63
N GLU A 954 11.08 -48.50 37.39
CA GLU A 954 11.38 -47.12 37.02
C GLU A 954 10.43 -46.11 37.68
N LEU A 955 9.12 -46.39 37.68
CA LEU A 955 8.11 -45.50 38.28
C LEU A 955 8.21 -45.39 39.80
N LEU A 956 8.54 -46.49 40.48
CA LEU A 956 8.62 -46.53 41.95
C LEU A 956 10.03 -46.23 42.47
N ASP A 957 11.03 -46.14 41.60
CA ASP A 957 12.47 -46.08 41.94
C ASP A 957 12.88 -47.25 42.87
N LEU A 958 12.45 -48.47 42.51
CA LEU A 958 12.74 -49.69 43.26
C LEU A 958 13.59 -50.66 42.44
N PRO A 959 14.54 -51.39 43.05
CA PRO A 959 15.37 -52.35 42.34
C PRO A 959 14.56 -53.53 41.77
N LEU A 960 15.03 -54.04 40.63
CA LEU A 960 14.56 -55.31 40.09
C LEU A 960 15.12 -56.48 40.92
N ALA A 961 14.39 -57.60 40.98
CA ALA A 961 14.83 -58.76 41.74
C ALA A 961 16.20 -59.30 41.26
N GLY A 962 16.51 -59.18 39.97
CA GLY A 962 17.79 -59.59 39.38
C GLY A 962 18.96 -58.65 39.66
N GLU A 963 18.71 -57.42 40.13
CA GLU A 963 19.76 -56.50 40.59
C GLU A 963 20.21 -56.86 42.01
N GLU A 964 19.28 -57.36 42.83
CA GLU A 964 19.54 -57.83 44.19
C GLU A 964 20.08 -59.26 44.25
N ALA A 965 19.75 -60.09 43.25
CA ALA A 965 20.22 -61.47 43.13
C ALA A 965 20.77 -61.75 41.73
N ALA A 966 22.08 -62.05 41.64
CA ALA A 966 22.78 -62.31 40.37
C ALA A 966 22.16 -63.47 39.57
N GLY A 967 21.51 -64.40 40.25
CA GLY A 967 20.83 -65.53 39.66
C GLY A 967 21.78 -66.51 38.96
N GLU A 968 23.04 -66.59 39.42
CA GLU A 968 24.08 -67.44 38.84
C GLU A 968 23.83 -68.92 39.19
N VAL A 969 23.93 -69.79 38.20
CA VAL A 969 23.83 -71.24 38.44
C VAL A 969 25.16 -71.77 38.99
N THR A 970 25.17 -72.14 40.26
CA THR A 970 26.37 -72.59 41.00
C THR A 970 26.49 -74.12 41.08
N SER A 971 25.44 -74.86 40.72
CA SER A 971 25.44 -76.31 40.62
C SER A 971 25.84 -76.80 39.21
N SER A 972 26.39 -78.01 39.11
CA SER A 972 26.69 -78.67 37.84
C SER A 972 25.52 -79.53 37.36
N GLY A 973 25.15 -79.45 36.09
CA GLY A 973 24.10 -80.27 35.49
C GLY A 973 24.51 -80.91 34.15
N GLU A 974 23.66 -81.79 33.64
CA GLU A 974 23.86 -82.52 32.38
C GLU A 974 22.97 -81.99 31.26
N VAL A 975 23.53 -81.75 30.06
CA VAL A 975 22.75 -81.32 28.89
C VAL A 975 21.86 -82.47 28.40
N ARG A 976 20.54 -82.22 28.31
CA ARG A 976 19.52 -83.16 27.81
C ARG A 976 18.71 -82.54 26.67
N GLN A 977 18.16 -83.40 25.81
CA GLN A 977 17.26 -82.98 24.72
C GLN A 977 15.86 -82.70 25.27
N VAL A 978 15.24 -81.61 24.82
CA VAL A 978 13.83 -81.32 25.12
C VAL A 978 12.96 -82.35 24.37
N PRO A 979 12.02 -83.05 25.06
CA PRO A 979 11.18 -84.04 24.42
C PRO A 979 10.41 -83.47 23.22
N PRO A 980 10.35 -84.16 22.06
CA PRO A 980 9.67 -83.65 20.87
C PRO A 980 8.19 -83.29 21.09
N ALA A 981 7.53 -83.97 22.03
CA ALA A 981 6.15 -83.68 22.41
C ALA A 981 5.98 -82.26 22.95
N VAL A 982 6.95 -81.72 23.70
CA VAL A 982 6.88 -80.34 24.24
C VAL A 982 6.84 -79.32 23.11
N ARG A 983 7.59 -79.56 22.03
CA ARG A 983 7.60 -78.68 20.84
C ARG A 983 6.27 -78.67 20.08
N SER A 984 5.33 -79.55 20.41
CA SER A 984 3.97 -79.50 19.86
C SER A 984 3.13 -78.42 20.54
N LEU A 985 3.35 -78.16 21.83
CA LEU A 985 2.70 -77.07 22.58
C LEU A 985 3.53 -75.78 22.55
N LEU A 986 4.86 -75.89 22.62
CA LEU A 986 5.81 -74.76 22.61
C LEU A 986 6.75 -74.86 21.39
N PRO A 987 6.34 -74.44 20.18
CA PRO A 987 7.15 -74.62 18.97
C PRO A 987 8.54 -73.97 19.04
N THR A 988 8.66 -72.88 19.81
CA THR A 988 9.88 -72.09 20.02
C THR A 988 10.75 -72.60 21.16
N ALA A 989 10.35 -73.64 21.90
CA ALA A 989 11.13 -74.17 23.00
C ALA A 989 12.56 -74.58 22.57
N PRO A 990 13.58 -74.35 23.41
CA PRO A 990 14.97 -74.66 23.09
C PRO A 990 15.16 -76.15 22.80
N ALA A 991 16.21 -76.48 22.03
CA ALA A 991 16.50 -77.89 21.71
C ALA A 991 17.02 -78.69 22.89
N THR A 992 17.71 -78.03 23.79
CA THR A 992 18.38 -78.63 24.92
C THR A 992 18.13 -77.83 26.18
N TYR A 993 18.19 -78.51 27.31
CA TYR A 993 18.18 -77.92 28.64
C TYR A 993 19.24 -78.61 29.50
N VAL A 994 19.62 -78.01 30.62
CA VAL A 994 20.56 -78.59 31.59
C VAL A 994 19.77 -79.16 32.76
N ALA A 995 19.82 -80.48 32.94
CA ALA A 995 19.17 -81.17 34.05
C ALA A 995 20.11 -81.22 35.27
N HIS A 996 19.61 -80.83 36.43
CA HIS A 996 20.33 -80.87 37.71
C HIS A 996 19.64 -81.87 38.64
N GLU A 997 20.39 -82.56 39.49
CA GLU A 997 19.77 -83.31 40.60
C GLU A 997 19.32 -82.36 41.71
N ASN A 998 20.14 -81.35 42.02
CA ASN A 998 19.81 -80.23 42.91
C ASN A 998 20.32 -78.95 42.26
N LEU A 999 19.41 -78.16 41.70
CA LEU A 999 19.76 -76.86 41.12
C LEU A 999 19.97 -75.84 42.23
N LEU A 1000 21.17 -75.23 42.27
CA LEU A 1000 21.51 -74.14 43.16
C LEU A 1000 21.73 -72.87 42.33
N VAL A 1001 20.99 -71.82 42.66
CA VAL A 1001 21.07 -70.49 42.05
C VAL A 1001 21.48 -69.52 43.16
N ASP A 1002 22.65 -68.88 43.03
CA ASP A 1002 23.29 -68.12 44.11
C ASP A 1002 23.41 -68.90 45.44
N GLY A 1003 23.54 -70.23 45.35
CA GLY A 1003 23.56 -71.13 46.51
C GLY A 1003 22.19 -71.46 47.11
N VAL A 1004 21.10 -70.87 46.61
CA VAL A 1004 19.72 -71.14 47.02
C VAL A 1004 19.13 -72.28 46.17
N PRO A 1005 18.46 -73.29 46.77
CA PRO A 1005 17.76 -74.31 46.01
C PRO A 1005 16.63 -73.72 45.14
N ALA A 1006 16.69 -73.97 43.83
CA ALA A 1006 15.67 -73.54 42.88
C ALA A 1006 15.14 -74.75 42.09
N ALA A 1007 13.86 -74.72 41.69
CA ALA A 1007 13.32 -75.77 40.82
C ALA A 1007 13.76 -75.58 39.36
N TRP A 1008 13.98 -74.33 38.94
CA TRP A 1008 14.41 -73.96 37.59
C TRP A 1008 15.07 -72.59 37.56
N ARG A 1009 15.82 -72.33 36.49
CA ARG A 1009 16.42 -71.03 36.15
C ARG A 1009 16.58 -70.91 34.64
N PHE A 1010 16.26 -69.75 34.09
CA PHE A 1010 16.66 -69.40 32.72
C PHE A 1010 17.82 -68.42 32.77
N PHE A 1011 19.04 -68.88 32.46
CA PHE A 1011 20.26 -68.10 32.60
C PHE A 1011 21.12 -68.23 31.32
N GLU A 1012 21.64 -67.11 30.82
CA GLU A 1012 22.44 -67.04 29.59
C GLU A 1012 21.84 -67.83 28.40
N GLY A 1013 20.51 -67.70 28.21
CA GLY A 1013 19.78 -68.36 27.12
C GLY A 1013 19.57 -69.87 27.30
N THR A 1014 19.90 -70.43 28.47
CA THR A 1014 19.80 -71.86 28.77
C THR A 1014 18.79 -72.12 29.88
N VAL A 1015 17.94 -73.13 29.70
CA VAL A 1015 17.02 -73.62 30.74
C VAL A 1015 17.77 -74.61 31.64
N HIS A 1016 17.84 -74.31 32.94
CA HIS A 1016 18.30 -75.19 33.99
C HIS A 1016 17.10 -75.68 34.80
N ALA A 1017 16.98 -76.98 35.05
CA ALA A 1017 15.85 -77.55 35.78
C ALA A 1017 16.26 -78.70 36.69
N ALA A 1018 15.70 -78.74 37.90
CA ALA A 1018 15.89 -79.83 38.86
C ALA A 1018 14.80 -80.91 38.78
N ASP A 1019 13.57 -80.50 38.44
CA ASP A 1019 12.42 -81.40 38.38
C ASP A 1019 11.52 -81.11 37.16
N THR A 1020 10.46 -81.90 37.01
CA THR A 1020 9.51 -81.79 35.89
C THR A 1020 8.76 -80.46 35.87
N GLU A 1021 8.41 -79.92 37.04
CA GLU A 1021 7.67 -78.66 37.17
C GLU A 1021 8.57 -77.47 36.82
N GLY A 1022 9.81 -77.49 37.32
CA GLY A 1022 10.84 -76.55 36.97
C GLY A 1022 11.18 -76.60 35.48
N LEU A 1023 11.30 -77.80 34.89
CA LEU A 1023 11.50 -77.93 33.45
C LEU A 1023 10.35 -77.33 32.66
N ALA A 1024 9.11 -77.55 33.08
CA ALA A 1024 7.94 -76.98 32.43
C ALA A 1024 7.93 -75.45 32.49
N ARG A 1025 8.19 -74.89 33.66
CA ARG A 1025 8.28 -73.43 33.87
C ARG A 1025 9.41 -72.82 33.04
N GLY A 1026 10.58 -73.43 33.05
CA GLY A 1026 11.74 -72.96 32.29
C GLY A 1026 11.53 -73.01 30.78
N LEU A 1027 10.91 -74.07 30.26
CA LEU A 1027 10.61 -74.16 28.82
C LEU A 1027 9.50 -73.19 28.41
N ALA A 1028 8.45 -73.04 29.22
CA ALA A 1028 7.38 -72.07 28.98
C ALA A 1028 7.89 -70.63 28.99
N TRP A 1029 8.75 -70.29 29.96
CA TRP A 1029 9.42 -68.99 30.03
C TRP A 1029 10.32 -68.75 28.81
N ALA A 1030 11.22 -69.69 28.49
CA ALA A 1030 12.11 -69.59 27.34
C ALA A 1030 11.37 -69.50 25.99
N ALA A 1031 10.14 -70.02 25.91
CA ALA A 1031 9.29 -69.95 24.73
C ALA A 1031 8.43 -68.67 24.65
N GLY A 1032 8.42 -67.82 25.69
CA GLY A 1032 7.55 -66.65 25.80
C GLY A 1032 6.08 -66.99 26.09
N GLN A 1033 5.78 -68.22 26.53
CA GLN A 1033 4.43 -68.75 26.74
C GLN A 1033 4.23 -69.16 28.20
N TRP A 1034 4.43 -68.22 29.13
CA TRP A 1034 4.36 -68.49 30.57
C TRP A 1034 3.00 -69.07 31.05
N GLY A 1035 1.91 -68.75 30.35
CA GLY A 1035 0.58 -69.30 30.59
C GLY A 1035 0.54 -70.83 30.52
N ASP A 1036 1.31 -71.41 29.59
CA ASP A 1036 1.26 -72.84 29.27
C ASP A 1036 2.09 -73.71 30.22
N ARG A 1037 2.81 -73.12 31.19
CA ARG A 1037 3.69 -73.85 32.12
C ARG A 1037 3.01 -75.04 32.80
N LEU A 1038 1.72 -74.93 33.12
CA LEU A 1038 0.96 -76.01 33.76
C LEU A 1038 0.59 -77.12 32.76
N ALA A 1039 0.22 -76.76 31.54
CA ALA A 1039 -0.04 -77.70 30.45
C ALA A 1039 1.24 -78.45 30.05
N VAL A 1040 2.37 -77.75 30.00
CA VAL A 1040 3.70 -78.33 29.75
C VAL A 1040 4.10 -79.28 30.88
N ALA A 1041 3.81 -78.93 32.14
CA ALA A 1041 4.08 -79.82 33.28
C ALA A 1041 3.23 -81.10 33.21
N ALA A 1042 1.95 -80.98 32.83
CA ALA A 1042 1.08 -82.13 32.60
C ALA A 1042 1.60 -83.01 31.46
N LEU A 1043 2.01 -82.39 30.35
CA LEU A 1043 2.59 -83.08 29.21
C LEU A 1043 3.88 -83.84 29.53
N LEU A 1044 4.79 -83.22 30.29
CA LEU A 1044 6.05 -83.85 30.68
C LEU A 1044 5.84 -85.05 31.62
N ARG A 1045 4.74 -85.07 32.38
CA ARG A 1045 4.33 -86.21 33.21
C ARG A 1045 3.68 -87.33 32.40
N ASP A 1046 2.85 -86.98 31.41
CA ASP A 1046 2.17 -87.93 30.53
C ASP A 1046 2.24 -87.51 29.06
N PRO A 1047 3.26 -87.97 28.32
CA PRO A 1047 3.40 -87.68 26.90
C PRO A 1047 2.27 -88.22 26.01
N ALA A 1048 1.40 -89.12 26.49
CA ALA A 1048 0.24 -89.58 25.74
C ALA A 1048 -0.91 -88.55 25.73
N ALA A 1049 -0.87 -87.56 26.62
CA ALA A 1049 -1.88 -86.51 26.73
C ALA A 1049 -1.80 -85.42 25.64
N VAL A 1050 -0.77 -85.44 24.77
CA VAL A 1050 -0.56 -84.43 23.70
C VAL A 1050 -1.83 -84.09 22.91
N PRO A 1051 -2.62 -85.06 22.39
CA PRO A 1051 -3.79 -84.71 21.57
C PRO A 1051 -4.90 -84.01 22.35
N LEU A 1052 -5.05 -84.31 23.64
CA LEU A 1052 -6.04 -83.66 24.51
C LEU A 1052 -5.59 -82.26 24.90
N LEU A 1053 -4.33 -82.09 25.31
CA LEU A 1053 -3.79 -80.78 25.68
C LEU A 1053 -3.77 -79.81 24.50
N LEU A 1054 -3.48 -80.30 23.28
CA LEU A 1054 -3.60 -79.48 22.07
C LEU A 1054 -5.06 -79.08 21.79
N ALA A 1055 -6.02 -79.98 22.01
CA ALA A 1055 -7.43 -79.68 21.83
C ALA A 1055 -7.95 -78.69 22.89
N GLU A 1056 -7.46 -78.76 24.13
CA GLU A 1056 -7.76 -77.78 25.18
C GLU A 1056 -7.13 -76.41 24.87
N ALA A 1057 -5.87 -76.39 24.41
CA ALA A 1057 -5.21 -75.15 23.98
C ALA A 1057 -5.90 -74.49 22.77
N ASP A 1058 -6.48 -75.27 21.84
CA ASP A 1058 -7.29 -74.75 20.74
C ASP A 1058 -8.61 -74.08 21.21
N LEU A 1059 -9.04 -74.37 22.44
CA LEU A 1059 -10.23 -73.74 23.06
C LEU A 1059 -9.89 -72.47 23.83
N ASP A 1060 -8.62 -72.26 24.20
CA ASP A 1060 -8.20 -71.03 24.82
C ASP A 1060 -8.41 -69.88 23.83
N SER A 1061 -9.06 -68.82 24.30
CA SER A 1061 -9.27 -67.63 23.48
C SER A 1061 -7.91 -67.08 23.08
N TRP A 1062 -7.56 -67.21 21.79
CA TRP A 1062 -6.36 -66.63 21.20
C TRP A 1062 -6.49 -65.10 21.22
N THR A 1063 -6.28 -64.49 22.37
CA THR A 1063 -5.99 -63.06 22.46
C THR A 1063 -4.55 -62.90 22.00
N ALA A 1064 -4.38 -62.65 20.70
CA ALA A 1064 -3.15 -62.14 20.16
C ALA A 1064 -2.86 -60.78 20.83
N SER A 1065 -2.13 -60.81 21.94
CA SER A 1065 -1.50 -59.63 22.50
C SER A 1065 -0.19 -59.43 21.74
N THR A 1066 -0.24 -58.55 20.75
CA THR A 1066 0.85 -57.61 20.47
C THR A 1066 0.36 -56.23 20.84
#